data_AF-A0A8J8BTN5-F1
#
_entry.id   AF-A0A8J8BTN5-F1
#
_cell.length_a   1.000
_cell.length_b   1.000
_cell.length_c   1.000
_cell.angle_alpha   90.00
_cell.angle_beta   90.00
_cell.angle_gamma   90.00
#
_symmetry.space_group_name_H-M   'P 1'
#
loop_
_entity.id
_entity.type
_entity.pdbx_description
1 polymer ?
#
loop_
_entity_poly.entity_id
_entity_poly.type
_entity_poly.pdbx_seq_one_letter_code
_entity_poly.pdbx_strand_id
1 'polypeptide(L)'
;IAMSRKTGQLNCYRTRAPFSPGSVPWPNSRGGFDTRGNRLGKVTKLPRLGRPSIRSKIRLSTGGDLHLGMNPIGFSQDGRWRSGNSVEVGLREQTGLREIGVIHQASQVLDLELLDPGKKSIEIRMLDSKGRELGRSIASRVLSPFKVEVARARELLDQMQELSRTDPQLEEAIRARRIEWTLLGEDIGSYRDLDRYGRRDLIERVSRFLARLMREVRCQGMRSEIEGRPAFLAWRPKHPWTAFDPEADCPSGGSIGTIKLLTDGRGHDATVVQVANMLPRILSVRAWLDPLESVDGEKQPSGHLLLRRVAWVPTASGSMGADALPELGNAGLVQIGPSSSERIWVDITTGPLPAGEYKTALHIRALVPEDSVLDVPIIWTVADTTLPAEMPLKFCNWGYVHSSPLRDIQEASILDMQEHHTSVFVLTGAWTPRATYNEDGETVNVDWQRFDWFLDRLRPQDMVLLIGGTPVAAGGNTDEDSPQWDRALRSFLPLLVKRFSEHGLGYDRWAFYPVDEPGLFGGRLIDILERRARSYKSADPMVRVYTDPVRGMRLGDIKRVLPLVDIFQPNFNGIVKKPTMERIDFLRGTGKTLWTYECSGGVKDMVGVSYYWEPVWTAWELGMTGVGFWSYCTRPDDLWQGPNPRGNDWELVYQGESRPVPSVRWQAVRMAIEDFSRLHRLRELAGMVRDAGLESEAVEAEDLIEDVVKRARKGFWDPELVSQLRKRLIEKTVILGNSL
;
A
#
# COMPACT_ATOMS: atom_id res chain seq x y z
N ILE A 1 31.26 8.00 -13.24
CA ILE A 1 31.02 7.58 -11.84
C ILE A 1 32.13 8.17 -10.98
N ALA A 2 31.80 8.78 -9.84
CA ALA A 2 32.80 9.30 -8.90
C ALA A 2 32.48 8.83 -7.48
N MET A 3 33.51 8.45 -6.72
CA MET A 3 33.38 8.03 -5.33
C MET A 3 34.00 9.10 -4.42
N SER A 4 33.23 9.61 -3.46
CA SER A 4 33.74 10.55 -2.47
C SER A 4 34.72 9.83 -1.55
N ARG A 5 35.99 10.26 -1.56
CA ARG A 5 37.05 9.67 -0.72
C ARG A 5 36.78 9.76 0.78
N LYS A 6 35.98 10.73 1.22
CA LYS A 6 35.64 10.94 2.65
C LYS A 6 34.41 10.16 3.12
N THR A 7 33.45 9.91 2.25
CA THR A 7 32.13 9.36 2.64
C THR A 7 31.84 8.00 2.01
N GLY A 8 32.67 7.53 1.06
CA GLY A 8 32.43 6.29 0.31
C GLY A 8 31.25 6.39 -0.66
N GLN A 9 30.56 7.53 -0.72
CA GLN A 9 29.34 7.68 -1.51
C GLN A 9 29.67 7.70 -3.01
N LEU A 10 28.97 6.85 -3.76
CA LEU A 10 29.13 6.70 -5.20
C LEU A 10 28.09 7.57 -5.92
N ASN A 11 28.56 8.56 -6.68
CA ASN A 11 27.70 9.44 -7.48
C ASN A 11 27.83 9.08 -8.96
N CYS A 12 26.69 8.78 -9.58
CA CYS A 12 26.59 8.40 -10.98
C CYS A 12 25.90 9.52 -11.77
N TYR A 13 26.53 9.97 -12.86
CA TYR A 13 26.00 11.03 -13.72
C TYR A 13 25.82 10.47 -15.13
N ARG A 14 24.68 10.76 -15.76
CA ARG A 14 24.40 10.41 -17.16
C ARG A 14 24.59 11.65 -18.03
N THR A 15 25.45 11.59 -19.04
CA THR A 15 25.65 12.67 -20.01
C THR A 15 24.89 12.34 -21.31
N ARG A 16 24.49 13.36 -22.07
CA ARG A 16 23.66 13.21 -23.28
C ARG A 16 24.45 13.12 -24.61
N ALA A 17 25.79 13.06 -24.60
CA ALA A 17 26.61 13.06 -25.82
C ALA A 17 27.87 12.16 -25.70
N PRO A 18 28.38 11.60 -26.83
CA PRO A 18 29.57 10.76 -26.82
C PRO A 18 30.83 11.61 -26.68
N PHE A 19 31.56 11.44 -25.58
CA PHE A 19 32.90 12.01 -25.41
C PHE A 19 33.94 10.88 -25.46
N SER A 20 35.12 11.19 -26.00
CA SER A 20 36.27 10.30 -25.97
C SER A 20 36.65 9.94 -24.51
N PRO A 21 37.09 8.70 -24.22
CA PRO A 21 37.53 8.30 -22.89
C PRO A 21 38.60 9.26 -22.34
N GLY A 22 38.31 9.91 -21.21
CA GLY A 22 39.25 10.80 -20.51
C GLY A 22 38.98 12.31 -20.63
N SER A 23 38.03 12.76 -21.46
CA SER A 23 37.71 14.18 -21.64
C SER A 23 36.25 14.50 -21.32
N VAL A 24 35.81 14.23 -20.08
CA VAL A 24 34.47 14.61 -19.62
C VAL A 24 34.57 15.93 -18.86
N PRO A 25 33.96 17.03 -19.35
CA PRO A 25 33.91 18.29 -18.61
C PRO A 25 32.89 18.22 -17.46
N TRP A 26 33.18 18.88 -16.34
CA TRP A 26 32.32 18.86 -15.15
C TRP A 26 31.30 20.01 -15.17
N PRO A 27 30.03 19.77 -14.77
CA PRO A 27 29.09 20.85 -14.57
C PRO A 27 29.44 21.64 -13.30
N ASN A 28 29.37 22.97 -13.39
CA ASN A 28 29.49 23.85 -12.24
C ASN A 28 28.11 24.13 -11.60
N SER A 29 28.11 24.73 -10.41
CA SER A 29 26.90 25.01 -9.62
C SER A 29 25.91 26.01 -10.28
N ARG A 30 26.21 26.53 -11.47
CA ARG A 30 25.36 27.45 -12.25
C ARG A 30 24.91 26.87 -13.60
N GLY A 31 25.13 25.58 -13.85
CA GLY A 31 24.62 24.88 -15.05
C GLY A 31 25.47 25.01 -16.32
N GLY A 32 26.67 25.59 -16.24
CA GLY A 32 27.66 25.57 -17.32
C GLY A 32 28.71 24.46 -17.15
N PHE A 33 29.46 24.13 -18.22
CA PHE A 33 30.53 23.13 -18.20
C PHE A 33 31.92 23.79 -18.16
N ASP A 34 32.77 23.35 -17.25
CA ASP A 34 34.18 23.75 -17.14
C ASP A 34 35.05 22.92 -18.12
N THR A 35 35.78 23.59 -19.02
CA THR A 35 36.65 22.98 -20.04
C THR A 35 38.02 22.52 -19.52
N ARG A 36 38.30 22.63 -18.22
CA ARG A 36 39.55 22.15 -17.62
C ARG A 36 39.61 20.62 -17.65
N GLY A 37 40.37 20.09 -18.60
CA GLY A 37 40.65 18.67 -18.72
C GLY A 37 41.33 18.11 -17.45
N ASN A 38 40.86 16.96 -17.00
CA ASN A 38 41.46 16.24 -15.88
C ASN A 38 42.80 15.61 -16.30
N ARG A 39 43.90 15.99 -15.63
CA ARG A 39 45.12 15.16 -15.60
C ARG A 39 44.88 13.99 -14.63
N LEU A 40 44.14 12.98 -15.08
CA LEU A 40 44.17 11.67 -14.45
C LEU A 40 45.57 11.07 -14.66
N GLY A 41 46.45 11.28 -13.69
CA GLY A 41 47.75 10.62 -13.68
C GLY A 41 47.56 9.10 -13.77
N LYS A 42 48.41 8.44 -14.57
CA LYS A 42 48.49 6.97 -14.65
C LYS A 42 48.49 6.40 -13.24
N VAL A 43 47.44 5.67 -12.87
CA VAL A 43 47.42 4.89 -11.64
C VAL A 43 48.53 3.85 -11.75
N THR A 44 49.55 3.99 -10.91
CA THR A 44 50.63 3.02 -10.75
C THR A 44 50.01 1.66 -10.44
N LYS A 45 50.45 0.61 -11.14
CA LYS A 45 50.00 -0.78 -10.93
C LYS A 45 49.90 -1.08 -9.44
N LEU A 46 48.69 -1.40 -8.97
CA LEU A 46 48.49 -1.97 -7.64
C LEU A 46 49.36 -3.24 -7.53
N PRO A 47 50.07 -3.43 -6.42
CA PRO A 47 50.88 -4.63 -6.24
C PRO A 47 49.97 -5.86 -6.29
N ARG A 48 50.38 -6.89 -7.04
CA ARG A 48 49.82 -8.23 -6.94
C ARG A 48 50.14 -8.75 -5.54
N LEU A 49 49.20 -8.61 -4.62
CA LEU A 49 49.27 -9.23 -3.30
C LEU A 49 48.85 -10.70 -3.41
N GLY A 50 49.63 -11.56 -2.78
CA GLY A 50 49.56 -13.01 -2.87
C GLY A 50 48.22 -13.59 -2.43
N ARG A 51 47.90 -14.78 -2.96
CA ARG A 51 46.70 -15.57 -2.62
C ARG A 51 46.67 -15.88 -1.12
N PRO A 52 45.67 -15.44 -0.36
CA PRO A 52 45.31 -16.08 0.89
C PRO A 52 44.47 -17.34 0.59
N SER A 53 44.67 -18.39 1.37
CA SER A 53 43.84 -19.59 1.37
C SER A 53 42.41 -19.25 1.83
N ILE A 54 41.43 -19.71 1.06
CA ILE A 54 39.98 -19.49 1.27
C ILE A 54 39.51 -20.22 2.55
N ARG A 55 38.45 -19.71 3.22
CA ARG A 55 37.23 -20.49 3.53
C ARG A 55 36.13 -19.69 4.27
N SER A 56 35.51 -18.75 3.54
CA SER A 56 34.04 -18.71 3.54
C SER A 56 33.63 -19.39 2.25
N LYS A 57 33.00 -20.58 2.31
CA LYS A 57 32.42 -21.18 1.10
C LYS A 57 31.12 -20.45 0.83
N ILE A 58 31.16 -19.47 -0.06
CA ILE A 58 29.95 -18.96 -0.68
C ILE A 58 29.61 -19.86 -1.87
N ARG A 59 28.36 -20.33 -1.95
CA ARG A 59 27.87 -21.12 -3.07
C ARG A 59 26.74 -20.38 -3.76
N LEU A 60 26.84 -20.29 -5.08
CA LEU A 60 25.75 -19.83 -5.91
C LEU A 60 24.60 -20.85 -5.86
N SER A 61 23.39 -20.38 -5.61
CA SER A 61 22.17 -21.17 -5.77
C SER A 61 21.28 -20.45 -6.78
N THR A 62 21.19 -20.96 -8.00
CA THR A 62 20.13 -20.54 -8.91
C THR A 62 18.88 -21.35 -8.53
N GLY A 63 17.70 -20.74 -8.48
CA GLY A 63 16.44 -21.44 -8.18
C GLY A 63 16.02 -22.49 -9.23
N GLY A 64 16.88 -22.79 -10.20
CA GLY A 64 16.65 -23.66 -11.36
C GLY A 64 17.66 -23.38 -12.48
N ASP A 65 17.35 -23.84 -13.70
CA ASP A 65 18.02 -23.40 -14.93
C ASP A 65 17.71 -21.93 -15.23
N LEU A 66 18.63 -21.22 -15.90
CA LEU A 66 18.38 -19.83 -16.30
C LEU A 66 17.38 -19.80 -17.46
N HIS A 67 16.46 -18.83 -17.41
CA HIS A 67 15.49 -18.54 -18.47
C HIS A 67 15.57 -17.07 -18.91
N LEU A 68 14.89 -16.73 -20.00
CA LEU A 68 14.81 -15.35 -20.46
C LEU A 68 13.86 -14.57 -19.53
N GLY A 69 14.26 -13.37 -19.10
CA GLY A 69 13.52 -12.56 -18.13
C GLY A 69 14.17 -12.53 -16.75
N MET A 70 13.36 -12.36 -15.71
CA MET A 70 13.84 -12.19 -14.33
C MET A 70 14.21 -13.53 -13.69
N ASN A 71 15.45 -13.66 -13.23
CA ASN A 71 15.95 -14.88 -12.59
C ASN A 71 16.38 -14.59 -11.15
N PRO A 72 15.81 -15.29 -10.14
CA PRO A 72 16.27 -15.16 -8.76
C PRO A 72 17.62 -15.86 -8.57
N ILE A 73 18.65 -15.07 -8.27
CA ILE A 73 20.01 -15.55 -8.02
C ILE A 73 20.27 -15.53 -6.52
N GLY A 74 20.23 -16.71 -5.92
CA GLY A 74 20.53 -16.91 -4.52
C GLY A 74 22.00 -17.18 -4.24
N PHE A 75 22.36 -17.06 -2.96
CA PHE A 75 23.62 -17.61 -2.46
C PHE A 75 23.45 -18.21 -1.06
N SER A 76 24.27 -19.21 -0.76
CA SER A 76 24.47 -19.72 0.60
C SER A 76 25.91 -19.50 1.04
N GLN A 77 26.13 -19.33 2.34
CA GLN A 77 27.46 -19.20 2.92
C GLN A 77 27.62 -20.11 4.13
N ASP A 78 28.83 -20.62 4.35
CA ASP A 78 29.18 -21.27 5.61
C ASP A 78 29.48 -20.20 6.69
N GLY A 79 28.76 -20.22 7.82
CA GLY A 79 28.98 -19.36 8.99
C GLY A 79 27.99 -18.19 9.18
N ARG A 80 28.09 -17.48 10.33
CA ARG A 80 27.22 -16.33 10.66
C ARG A 80 27.55 -15.10 9.80
N TRP A 81 26.53 -14.45 9.25
CA TRP A 81 26.65 -13.16 8.57
C TRP A 81 27.21 -12.11 9.54
N ARG A 82 28.28 -11.41 9.14
CA ARG A 82 28.85 -10.31 9.93
C ARG A 82 28.34 -8.98 9.39
N SER A 83 27.92 -8.11 10.30
CA SER A 83 27.52 -6.74 9.95
C SER A 83 28.65 -6.03 9.20
N GLY A 84 28.33 -5.41 8.05
CA GLY A 84 29.28 -4.74 7.17
C GLY A 84 29.81 -5.58 5.99
N ASN A 85 29.51 -6.88 5.91
CA ASN A 85 29.80 -7.67 4.72
C ASN A 85 28.79 -7.36 3.60
N SER A 86 29.20 -7.48 2.34
CA SER A 86 28.32 -7.41 1.17
C SER A 86 28.55 -8.58 0.22
N VAL A 87 27.55 -8.90 -0.60
CA VAL A 87 27.70 -9.86 -1.70
C VAL A 87 27.45 -9.14 -3.01
N GLU A 88 28.44 -9.13 -3.89
CA GLU A 88 28.30 -8.66 -5.26
C GLU A 88 27.92 -9.83 -6.17
N VAL A 89 26.89 -9.65 -6.99
CA VAL A 89 26.50 -10.57 -8.06
C VAL A 89 26.80 -9.87 -9.38
N GLY A 90 27.64 -10.49 -10.20
CA GLY A 90 28.09 -9.96 -11.48
C GLY A 90 27.74 -10.89 -12.64
N LEU A 91 27.18 -10.32 -13.72
CA LEU A 91 27.01 -11.03 -14.99
C LEU A 91 28.20 -10.75 -15.91
N ARG A 92 28.91 -11.81 -16.30
CA ARG A 92 29.98 -11.77 -17.31
C ARG A 92 29.52 -12.36 -18.63
N GLU A 93 29.72 -11.60 -19.69
CA GLU A 93 29.58 -12.01 -21.08
C GLU A 93 30.95 -12.00 -21.78
N GLN A 94 31.03 -12.51 -23.01
CA GLN A 94 32.29 -12.57 -23.78
C GLN A 94 32.91 -11.18 -24.03
N THR A 95 32.12 -10.11 -23.97
CA THR A 95 32.53 -8.72 -24.22
C THR A 95 32.89 -7.93 -22.96
N GLY A 96 32.70 -8.50 -21.75
CA GLY A 96 33.01 -7.82 -20.47
C GLY A 96 31.97 -8.02 -19.38
N LEU A 97 32.12 -7.27 -18.28
CA LEU A 97 31.22 -7.27 -17.12
C LEU A 97 30.03 -6.32 -17.39
N ARG A 98 28.80 -6.83 -17.38
CA ARG A 98 27.63 -6.08 -17.89
C ARG A 98 26.70 -5.54 -16.81
N GLU A 99 26.53 -6.27 -15.70
CA GLU A 99 25.71 -5.85 -14.55
C GLU A 99 26.35 -6.26 -13.21
N ILE A 100 26.19 -5.42 -12.18
CA ILE A 100 26.62 -5.67 -10.80
C ILE A 100 25.44 -5.31 -9.87
N GLY A 101 24.89 -6.30 -9.16
CA GLY A 101 24.01 -6.06 -8.02
C GLY A 101 24.78 -6.26 -6.71
N VAL A 102 24.45 -5.49 -5.66
CA VAL A 102 25.09 -5.62 -4.35
C VAL A 102 24.04 -5.89 -3.28
N ILE A 103 24.20 -6.99 -2.58
CA ILE A 103 23.35 -7.44 -1.49
C ILE A 103 23.99 -6.99 -0.17
N HIS A 104 23.28 -6.13 0.56
CA HIS A 104 23.78 -5.53 1.81
C HIS A 104 23.15 -6.10 3.09
N GLN A 105 22.01 -6.83 3.04
CA GLN A 105 21.45 -7.67 4.13
C GLN A 105 20.08 -8.32 3.79
N ALA A 106 19.68 -9.30 4.61
CA ALA A 106 18.43 -10.09 4.72
C ALA A 106 17.93 -10.86 3.47
N SER A 107 17.92 -10.27 2.28
CA SER A 107 17.61 -11.03 1.06
C SER A 107 18.83 -11.84 0.64
N GLN A 108 18.75 -13.17 0.69
CA GLN A 108 19.77 -14.05 0.11
C GLN A 108 19.63 -14.19 -1.41
N VAL A 109 18.72 -13.43 -2.03
CA VAL A 109 18.35 -13.52 -3.45
C VAL A 109 18.45 -12.14 -4.10
N LEU A 110 19.03 -12.10 -5.29
CA LEU A 110 19.01 -10.95 -6.18
C LEU A 110 18.36 -11.36 -7.50
N ASP A 111 17.35 -10.62 -7.94
CA ASP A 111 16.74 -10.85 -9.24
C ASP A 111 17.57 -10.20 -10.36
N LEU A 112 17.91 -10.98 -11.37
CA LEU A 112 18.74 -10.57 -12.50
C LEU A 112 17.98 -10.78 -13.81
N GLU A 113 17.90 -9.73 -14.64
CA GLU A 113 17.20 -9.76 -15.92
C GLU A 113 18.12 -10.29 -17.04
N LEU A 114 17.69 -11.34 -17.73
CA LEU A 114 18.41 -11.93 -18.85
C LEU A 114 17.59 -11.82 -20.13
N LEU A 115 17.96 -10.89 -21.01
CA LEU A 115 17.29 -10.71 -22.30
C LEU A 115 18.08 -11.31 -23.47
N ASP A 116 19.39 -11.38 -23.36
CA ASP A 116 20.24 -11.89 -24.43
C ASP A 116 20.49 -13.40 -24.27
N PRO A 117 20.26 -14.24 -25.30
CA PRO A 117 20.62 -15.65 -25.22
C PRO A 117 22.14 -15.88 -25.26
N GLY A 118 22.54 -17.13 -25.08
CA GLY A 118 23.93 -17.58 -25.15
C GLY A 118 24.56 -17.89 -23.80
N LYS A 119 25.88 -18.07 -23.78
CA LYS A 119 26.61 -18.46 -22.56
C LYS A 119 26.69 -17.29 -21.59
N LYS A 120 26.05 -17.43 -20.42
CA LYS A 120 26.11 -16.49 -19.29
C LYS A 120 27.02 -17.05 -18.22
N SER A 121 27.88 -16.20 -17.66
CA SER A 121 28.66 -16.55 -16.47
C SER A 121 28.27 -15.63 -15.32
N ILE A 122 27.65 -16.21 -14.30
CA ILE A 122 27.24 -15.49 -13.09
C ILE A 122 28.35 -15.68 -12.06
N GLU A 123 28.92 -14.58 -11.60
CA GLU A 123 29.96 -14.52 -10.58
C GLU A 123 29.37 -13.90 -9.31
N ILE A 124 29.51 -14.56 -8.16
CA ILE A 124 29.23 -13.96 -6.86
C ILE A 124 30.52 -13.78 -6.07
N ARG A 125 30.67 -12.62 -5.44
CA ARG A 125 31.82 -12.27 -4.59
C ARG A 125 31.32 -11.76 -3.25
N MET A 126 31.76 -12.38 -2.18
CA MET A 126 31.54 -11.87 -0.83
C MET A 126 32.68 -10.92 -0.48
N LEU A 127 32.34 -9.73 0.00
CA LEU A 127 33.29 -8.70 0.40
C LEU A 127 33.14 -8.37 1.89
N ASP A 128 34.26 -8.06 2.54
CA ASP A 128 34.25 -7.46 3.87
C ASP A 128 33.93 -5.95 3.83
N SER A 129 33.78 -5.35 5.01
CA SER A 129 33.48 -3.91 5.15
C SER A 129 34.58 -2.97 4.60
N LYS A 130 35.73 -3.50 4.20
CA LYS A 130 36.85 -2.78 3.57
C LYS A 130 36.99 -3.11 2.08
N GLY A 131 36.02 -3.84 1.50
CA GLY A 131 36.00 -4.25 0.10
C GLY A 131 36.95 -5.40 -0.24
N ARG A 132 37.44 -6.17 0.75
CA ARG A 132 38.31 -7.32 0.52
C ARG A 132 37.48 -8.57 0.27
N GLU A 133 37.88 -9.36 -0.73
CA GLU A 133 37.16 -10.59 -1.10
C GLU A 133 37.32 -11.69 -0.04
N LEU A 134 36.20 -12.07 0.56
CA LEU A 134 36.06 -13.15 1.56
C LEU A 134 35.72 -14.52 0.93
N GLY A 135 35.17 -14.52 -0.28
CA GLY A 135 34.76 -15.72 -1.00
C GLY A 135 34.25 -15.42 -2.40
N ARG A 136 34.33 -16.40 -3.31
CA ARG A 136 33.85 -16.29 -4.69
C ARG A 136 33.24 -17.60 -5.16
N SER A 137 32.18 -17.50 -5.96
CA SER A 137 31.64 -18.62 -6.73
C SER A 137 31.28 -18.15 -8.13
N ILE A 138 31.50 -19.00 -9.14
CA ILE A 138 31.16 -18.71 -10.53
C ILE A 138 30.40 -19.91 -11.09
N ALA A 139 29.29 -19.67 -11.78
CA ALA A 139 28.63 -20.67 -12.60
C ALA A 139 28.42 -20.15 -14.02
N SER A 140 28.71 -20.99 -15.00
CA SER A 140 28.32 -20.74 -16.39
C SER A 140 27.10 -21.57 -16.76
N ARG A 141 26.17 -20.94 -17.48
CA ARG A 141 24.97 -21.57 -18.04
C ARG A 141 24.76 -21.08 -19.47
N VAL A 142 24.16 -21.92 -20.30
CA VAL A 142 23.78 -21.55 -21.67
C VAL A 142 22.30 -21.24 -21.67
N LEU A 143 21.96 -20.01 -22.01
CA LEU A 143 20.58 -19.55 -22.11
C LEU A 143 20.09 -19.73 -23.55
N SER A 144 19.19 -20.68 -23.76
CA SER A 144 18.51 -20.88 -25.04
C SER A 144 17.17 -20.14 -25.03
N PRO A 145 16.83 -19.34 -26.07
CA PRO A 145 15.53 -18.67 -26.11
C PRO A 145 14.38 -19.67 -26.03
N PHE A 146 13.49 -19.47 -25.07
CA PHE A 146 12.18 -20.12 -24.96
C PHE A 146 12.17 -21.66 -25.03
N LYS A 147 13.30 -22.34 -24.82
CA LYS A 147 13.39 -23.80 -25.02
C LYS A 147 12.49 -24.55 -24.03
N VAL A 148 12.51 -24.11 -22.77
CA VAL A 148 11.72 -24.71 -21.68
C VAL A 148 10.25 -24.37 -21.88
N GLU A 149 9.98 -23.13 -22.24
CA GLU A 149 8.68 -22.55 -22.50
C GLU A 149 7.97 -23.27 -23.66
N VAL A 150 8.69 -23.54 -24.76
CA VAL A 150 8.18 -24.28 -25.92
C VAL A 150 7.86 -25.73 -25.56
N ALA A 151 8.73 -26.40 -24.81
CA ALA A 151 8.47 -27.77 -24.35
C ALA A 151 7.24 -27.82 -23.44
N ARG A 152 7.13 -26.85 -22.51
CA ARG A 152 6.02 -26.74 -21.57
C ARG A 152 4.70 -26.43 -22.27
N ALA A 153 4.68 -25.53 -23.25
CA ALA A 153 3.49 -25.23 -24.04
C ALA A 153 2.97 -26.48 -24.77
N ARG A 154 3.86 -27.26 -25.38
CA ARG A 154 3.49 -28.52 -26.05
C ARG A 154 2.86 -29.51 -25.07
N GLU A 155 3.53 -29.75 -23.95
CA GLU A 155 3.04 -30.65 -22.90
C GLU A 155 1.63 -30.26 -22.42
N LEU A 156 1.41 -28.97 -22.14
CA LEU A 156 0.12 -28.47 -21.66
C LEU A 156 -0.98 -28.55 -22.74
N LEU A 157 -0.66 -28.25 -24.01
CA LEU A 157 -1.60 -28.40 -25.12
C LEU A 157 -2.00 -29.87 -25.33
N ASP A 158 -1.07 -30.80 -25.13
CA ASP A 158 -1.35 -32.23 -25.20
C ASP A 158 -2.22 -32.69 -24.02
N GLN A 159 -1.98 -32.16 -22.81
CA GLN A 159 -2.84 -32.41 -21.65
C GLN A 159 -4.26 -31.89 -21.86
N MET A 160 -4.43 -30.69 -22.43
CA MET A 160 -5.77 -30.21 -22.79
C MET A 160 -6.45 -31.11 -23.84
N GLN A 161 -5.70 -31.60 -24.82
CA GLN A 161 -6.21 -32.51 -25.84
C GLN A 161 -6.68 -33.85 -25.25
N GLU A 162 -6.04 -34.33 -24.18
CA GLU A 162 -6.51 -35.50 -23.46
C GLU A 162 -7.84 -35.22 -22.76
N LEU A 163 -7.96 -34.06 -22.09
CA LEU A 163 -9.19 -33.67 -21.40
C LEU A 163 -10.37 -33.54 -22.37
N SER A 164 -10.16 -33.04 -23.60
CA SER A 164 -11.23 -32.88 -24.59
C SER A 164 -11.84 -34.19 -25.08
N ARG A 165 -11.13 -35.31 -24.96
CA ARG A 165 -11.69 -36.64 -25.27
C ARG A 165 -12.88 -36.97 -24.39
N THR A 166 -12.86 -36.48 -23.16
CA THR A 166 -13.95 -36.67 -22.21
C THR A 166 -14.93 -35.51 -22.22
N ASP A 167 -14.50 -34.30 -22.59
CA ASP A 167 -15.34 -33.11 -22.71
C ASP A 167 -15.14 -32.39 -24.07
N PRO A 168 -15.94 -32.75 -25.10
CA PRO A 168 -15.82 -32.17 -26.44
C PRO A 168 -16.01 -30.65 -26.50
N GLN A 169 -16.58 -30.01 -25.47
CA GLN A 169 -16.75 -28.55 -25.43
C GLN A 169 -15.41 -27.81 -25.35
N LEU A 170 -14.32 -28.50 -24.97
CA LEU A 170 -12.98 -27.93 -24.89
C LEU A 170 -12.30 -27.77 -26.26
N GLU A 171 -12.78 -28.43 -27.31
CA GLU A 171 -12.12 -28.43 -28.63
C GLU A 171 -11.97 -27.02 -29.23
N GLU A 172 -12.98 -26.16 -29.04
CA GLU A 172 -12.93 -24.77 -29.52
C GLU A 172 -11.86 -23.96 -28.77
N ALA A 173 -11.81 -24.09 -27.44
CA ALA A 173 -10.81 -23.43 -26.61
C ALA A 173 -9.38 -23.91 -26.96
N ILE A 174 -9.19 -25.22 -27.15
CA ILE A 174 -7.90 -25.81 -27.55
C ILE A 174 -7.47 -25.28 -28.90
N ARG A 175 -8.37 -25.22 -29.89
CA ARG A 175 -8.08 -24.66 -31.20
C ARG A 175 -7.62 -23.20 -31.10
N ALA A 176 -8.32 -22.39 -30.30
CA ALA A 176 -7.92 -21.00 -30.07
C ALA A 176 -6.51 -20.89 -29.46
N ARG A 177 -6.18 -21.71 -28.44
CA ARG A 177 -4.85 -21.75 -27.83
C ARG A 177 -3.75 -22.21 -28.79
N ARG A 178 -4.04 -23.17 -29.68
CA ARG A 178 -3.09 -23.62 -30.71
C ARG A 178 -2.81 -22.52 -31.74
N ILE A 179 -3.81 -21.72 -32.12
CA ILE A 179 -3.63 -20.57 -33.02
C ILE A 179 -2.76 -19.51 -32.33
N GLU A 180 -3.10 -19.14 -31.10
CA GLU A 180 -2.33 -18.17 -30.30
C GLU A 180 -0.86 -18.61 -30.13
N TRP A 181 -0.64 -19.89 -29.82
CA TRP A 181 0.71 -20.45 -29.71
C TRP A 181 1.48 -20.46 -31.04
N THR A 182 0.80 -20.74 -32.16
CA THR A 182 1.43 -20.67 -33.49
C THR A 182 1.94 -19.26 -33.77
N LEU A 183 1.12 -18.23 -33.52
CA LEU A 183 1.51 -16.83 -33.70
C LEU A 183 2.68 -16.44 -32.78
N LEU A 184 2.64 -16.84 -31.50
CA LEU A 184 3.77 -16.61 -30.59
C LEU A 184 5.04 -17.36 -31.04
N GLY A 185 4.89 -18.52 -31.67
CA GLY A 185 6.00 -19.29 -32.24
C GLY A 185 6.75 -18.53 -33.35
N GLU A 186 6.03 -17.78 -34.18
CA GLU A 186 6.62 -16.91 -35.21
C GLU A 186 7.44 -15.79 -34.56
N ASP A 187 6.88 -15.12 -33.54
CA ASP A 187 7.57 -14.07 -32.79
C ASP A 187 8.81 -14.61 -32.06
N ILE A 188 8.71 -15.80 -31.44
CA ILE A 188 9.85 -16.49 -30.79
C ILE A 188 10.98 -16.74 -31.79
N GLY A 189 10.65 -17.09 -33.04
CA GLY A 189 11.60 -17.28 -34.12
C GLY A 189 12.43 -16.01 -34.43
N SER A 190 11.82 -14.84 -34.29
CA SER A 190 12.46 -13.53 -34.53
C SER A 190 13.07 -12.88 -33.28
N TYR A 191 13.04 -13.54 -32.12
CA TYR A 191 13.45 -12.96 -30.83
C TYR A 191 14.85 -12.30 -30.83
N ARG A 192 15.79 -12.87 -31.58
CA ARG A 192 17.17 -12.34 -31.67
C ARG A 192 17.23 -10.98 -32.37
N ASP A 193 16.30 -10.73 -33.28
CA ASP A 193 16.23 -9.52 -34.11
C ASP A 193 15.48 -8.38 -33.40
N LEU A 194 14.75 -8.69 -32.33
CA LEU A 194 14.06 -7.71 -31.50
C LEU A 194 15.04 -6.85 -30.69
N ASP A 195 14.66 -5.60 -30.48
CA ASP A 195 15.34 -4.70 -29.55
C ASP A 195 15.04 -5.08 -28.08
N ARG A 196 15.57 -4.31 -27.12
CA ARG A 196 15.39 -4.61 -25.70
C ARG A 196 13.91 -4.61 -25.28
N TYR A 197 13.11 -3.70 -25.83
CA TYR A 197 11.70 -3.57 -25.45
C TYR A 197 10.86 -4.69 -26.05
N GLY A 198 11.03 -4.98 -27.34
CA GLY A 198 10.37 -6.10 -28.00
C GLY A 198 10.72 -7.44 -27.37
N ARG A 199 11.95 -7.62 -26.87
CA ARG A 199 12.32 -8.83 -26.12
C ARG A 199 11.59 -8.97 -24.79
N ARG A 200 11.48 -7.89 -24.02
CA ARG A 200 10.72 -7.89 -22.76
C ARG A 200 9.25 -8.18 -23.00
N ASP A 201 8.66 -7.52 -23.99
CA ASP A 201 7.27 -7.73 -24.41
C ASP A 201 7.03 -9.19 -24.79
N LEU A 202 7.89 -9.78 -25.62
CA LEU A 202 7.73 -11.18 -26.01
C LEU A 202 7.88 -12.14 -24.83
N ILE A 203 8.84 -11.91 -23.93
CA ILE A 203 8.99 -12.72 -22.70
C ILE A 203 7.71 -12.68 -21.88
N GLU A 204 7.13 -11.49 -21.70
CA GLU A 204 5.90 -11.31 -20.94
C GLU A 204 4.71 -12.01 -21.62
N ARG A 205 4.55 -11.84 -22.94
CA ARG A 205 3.49 -12.49 -23.72
C ARG A 205 3.56 -14.02 -23.64
N VAL A 206 4.76 -14.60 -23.77
CA VAL A 206 4.96 -16.05 -23.64
C VAL A 206 4.68 -16.53 -22.21
N SER A 207 5.14 -15.78 -21.21
CA SER A 207 4.89 -16.10 -19.80
C SER A 207 3.40 -16.08 -19.46
N ARG A 208 2.68 -15.06 -19.95
CA ARG A 208 1.23 -14.93 -19.78
C ARG A 208 0.46 -16.04 -20.49
N PHE A 209 0.85 -16.39 -21.72
CA PHE A 209 0.27 -17.53 -22.43
C PHE A 209 0.41 -18.83 -21.63
N LEU A 210 1.63 -19.13 -21.15
CA LEU A 210 1.88 -20.32 -20.35
C LEU A 210 1.09 -20.32 -19.04
N ALA A 211 1.01 -19.19 -18.35
CA ALA A 211 0.22 -19.06 -17.12
C ALA A 211 -1.26 -19.38 -17.35
N ARG A 212 -1.85 -18.82 -18.41
CA ARG A 212 -3.23 -19.08 -18.83
C ARG A 212 -3.46 -20.55 -19.18
N LEU A 213 -2.54 -21.14 -19.94
CA LEU A 213 -2.65 -22.53 -20.37
C LEU A 213 -2.50 -23.50 -19.17
N MET A 214 -1.56 -23.22 -18.26
CA MET A 214 -1.43 -23.98 -17.01
C MET A 214 -2.70 -23.92 -16.17
N ARG A 215 -3.28 -22.73 -16.04
CA ARG A 215 -4.56 -22.53 -15.35
C ARG A 215 -5.67 -23.36 -16.00
N GLU A 216 -5.82 -23.29 -17.33
CA GLU A 216 -6.86 -24.03 -18.06
C GLU A 216 -6.74 -25.53 -17.84
N VAL A 217 -5.54 -26.10 -18.03
CA VAL A 217 -5.29 -27.53 -17.79
C VAL A 217 -5.68 -27.92 -16.35
N ARG A 218 -5.24 -27.14 -15.36
CA ARG A 218 -5.50 -27.45 -13.96
C ARG A 218 -6.98 -27.38 -13.62
N CYS A 219 -7.66 -26.30 -13.99
CA CYS A 219 -9.07 -26.11 -13.68
C CYS A 219 -9.94 -27.12 -14.42
N GLN A 220 -9.66 -27.42 -15.69
CA GLN A 220 -10.42 -28.44 -16.43
C GLN A 220 -10.14 -29.85 -15.92
N GLY A 221 -8.90 -30.14 -15.50
CA GLY A 221 -8.57 -31.38 -14.79
C GLY A 221 -9.41 -31.55 -13.52
N MET A 222 -9.43 -30.54 -12.64
CA MET A 222 -10.27 -30.56 -11.42
C MET A 222 -11.77 -30.70 -11.75
N ARG A 223 -12.26 -29.96 -12.75
CA ARG A 223 -13.66 -30.05 -13.18
C ARG A 223 -14.03 -31.45 -13.69
N SER A 224 -13.09 -32.14 -14.35
CA SER A 224 -13.34 -33.49 -14.88
C SER A 224 -13.54 -34.55 -13.79
N GLU A 225 -13.04 -34.29 -12.58
CA GLU A 225 -13.19 -35.17 -11.41
C GLU A 225 -14.52 -34.96 -10.66
N ILE A 226 -15.25 -33.87 -10.95
CA ILE A 226 -16.50 -33.53 -10.28
C ILE A 226 -17.68 -34.04 -11.12
N GLU A 227 -18.56 -34.81 -10.48
CA GLU A 227 -19.80 -35.30 -11.10
C GLU A 227 -20.65 -34.13 -11.62
N GLY A 228 -21.24 -34.28 -12.81
CA GLY A 228 -22.00 -33.21 -13.46
C GLY A 228 -21.16 -32.12 -14.13
N ARG A 229 -19.84 -32.06 -13.88
CA ARG A 229 -18.89 -31.11 -14.52
C ARG A 229 -19.38 -29.66 -14.49
N PRO A 230 -19.42 -29.03 -13.30
CA PRO A 230 -20.09 -27.76 -13.08
C PRO A 230 -19.59 -26.67 -14.04
N ALA A 231 -20.44 -25.67 -14.32
CA ALA A 231 -20.09 -24.58 -15.23
C ALA A 231 -19.01 -23.64 -14.64
N PHE A 232 -18.78 -23.72 -13.33
CA PHE A 232 -17.77 -22.93 -12.63
C PHE A 232 -17.03 -23.75 -11.57
N LEU A 233 -15.87 -23.26 -11.17
CA LEU A 233 -15.17 -23.70 -9.96
C LEU A 233 -15.03 -22.53 -9.00
N ALA A 234 -15.09 -22.79 -7.69
CA ALA A 234 -14.86 -21.77 -6.68
C ALA A 234 -13.83 -22.22 -5.64
N TRP A 235 -12.99 -21.29 -5.21
CA TRP A 235 -11.98 -21.51 -4.18
C TRP A 235 -11.73 -20.24 -3.38
N ARG A 236 -11.09 -20.40 -2.21
CA ARG A 236 -10.68 -19.31 -1.36
C ARG A 236 -9.17 -19.06 -1.56
N PRO A 237 -8.77 -17.89 -2.09
CA PRO A 237 -7.39 -17.40 -1.99
C PRO A 237 -6.89 -17.41 -0.53
N LYS A 238 -5.58 -17.43 -0.32
CA LYS A 238 -5.00 -17.42 1.03
C LYS A 238 -5.47 -16.23 1.87
N HIS A 239 -5.63 -15.07 1.24
CA HIS A 239 -6.08 -13.84 1.90
C HIS A 239 -6.80 -12.91 0.90
N PRO A 240 -7.72 -12.01 1.34
CA PRO A 240 -8.36 -11.03 0.44
C PRO A 240 -7.42 -10.17 -0.39
N TRP A 241 -6.27 -9.80 0.19
CA TRP A 241 -5.21 -9.03 -0.45
C TRP A 241 -4.12 -9.86 -1.14
N THR A 242 -4.33 -11.18 -1.29
CA THR A 242 -3.49 -11.95 -2.23
C THR A 242 -3.63 -11.33 -3.62
N ALA A 243 -2.53 -11.24 -4.37
CA ALA A 243 -2.55 -10.78 -5.76
C ALA A 243 -3.67 -11.49 -6.55
N PHE A 244 -4.30 -10.76 -7.47
CA PHE A 244 -5.39 -11.28 -8.28
C PHE A 244 -4.99 -11.23 -9.74
N ASP A 245 -4.94 -12.38 -10.39
CA ASP A 245 -4.83 -12.48 -11.84
C ASP A 245 -5.99 -13.33 -12.37
N PRO A 246 -7.01 -12.73 -13.03
CA PRO A 246 -8.21 -13.44 -13.42
C PRO A 246 -7.94 -14.52 -14.47
N GLU A 247 -6.85 -14.37 -15.25
CA GLU A 247 -6.49 -15.27 -16.34
C GLU A 247 -5.45 -16.32 -15.94
N ALA A 248 -4.73 -16.14 -14.83
CA ALA A 248 -3.69 -17.07 -14.36
C ALA A 248 -4.03 -17.78 -13.04
N ASP A 249 -4.88 -17.19 -12.19
CA ASP A 249 -5.18 -17.78 -10.88
C ASP A 249 -5.96 -19.10 -11.02
N CYS A 250 -5.52 -20.09 -10.23
CA CYS A 250 -6.16 -21.40 -10.12
C CYS A 250 -6.16 -21.89 -8.66
N PRO A 251 -7.11 -22.77 -8.27
CA PRO A 251 -7.16 -23.33 -6.93
C PRO A 251 -5.85 -24.04 -6.57
N SER A 252 -5.28 -23.80 -5.39
CA SER A 252 -4.09 -24.52 -4.92
C SER A 252 -4.39 -25.93 -4.38
N GLY A 253 -5.66 -26.24 -4.09
CA GLY A 253 -6.16 -27.50 -3.52
C GLY A 253 -7.61 -27.78 -3.92
N GLY A 254 -8.34 -28.58 -3.12
CA GLY A 254 -9.72 -29.01 -3.39
C GLY A 254 -10.77 -27.89 -3.35
N SER A 255 -12.05 -28.28 -3.45
CA SER A 255 -13.20 -27.35 -3.44
C SER A 255 -13.23 -26.45 -2.20
N ILE A 256 -13.83 -25.27 -2.34
CA ILE A 256 -14.06 -24.36 -1.20
C ILE A 256 -14.82 -25.07 -0.07
N GLY A 257 -14.28 -25.00 1.14
CA GLY A 257 -14.92 -25.51 2.35
C GLY A 257 -15.56 -24.39 3.17
N THR A 258 -15.84 -24.67 4.44
CA THR A 258 -16.38 -23.68 5.39
C THR A 258 -15.45 -22.49 5.57
N ILE A 259 -16.00 -21.29 5.47
CA ILE A 259 -15.33 -20.04 5.82
C ILE A 259 -15.51 -19.81 7.32
N LYS A 260 -14.39 -19.65 8.03
CA LYS A 260 -14.38 -19.26 9.44
C LYS A 260 -13.90 -17.82 9.57
N LEU A 261 -14.64 -17.01 10.33
CA LEU A 261 -14.38 -15.59 10.58
C LEU A 261 -14.26 -15.35 12.09
N LEU A 262 -13.41 -14.40 12.47
CA LEU A 262 -13.26 -13.94 13.85
C LEU A 262 -13.11 -12.42 13.85
N THR A 263 -14.02 -11.72 14.53
CA THR A 263 -13.94 -10.27 14.72
C THR A 263 -14.10 -9.91 16.19
N ASP A 264 -13.65 -8.72 16.56
CA ASP A 264 -14.07 -8.05 17.80
C ASP A 264 -15.35 -7.25 17.56
N GLY A 265 -16.04 -6.90 18.64
CA GLY A 265 -17.15 -5.95 18.62
C GLY A 265 -16.72 -4.65 17.95
N ARG A 266 -17.57 -4.14 17.03
CA ARG A 266 -17.28 -2.99 16.16
C ARG A 266 -16.11 -3.14 15.17
N GLY A 267 -15.49 -4.31 15.10
CA GLY A 267 -14.42 -4.60 14.14
C GLY A 267 -14.88 -4.79 12.72
N HIS A 268 -13.92 -4.71 11.81
CA HIS A 268 -14.05 -5.04 10.39
C HIS A 268 -13.13 -6.20 10.01
N ASP A 269 -13.58 -7.00 9.04
CA ASP A 269 -12.76 -8.00 8.37
C ASP A 269 -13.24 -8.20 6.93
N ALA A 270 -12.50 -9.00 6.16
CA ALA A 270 -12.91 -9.38 4.82
C ALA A 270 -12.56 -10.83 4.52
N THR A 271 -13.36 -11.46 3.65
CA THR A 271 -12.99 -12.70 2.99
C THR A 271 -13.29 -12.61 1.50
N VAL A 272 -12.73 -13.51 0.70
CA VAL A 272 -12.94 -13.54 -0.74
C VAL A 272 -13.22 -14.95 -1.22
N VAL A 273 -14.04 -15.06 -2.25
CA VAL A 273 -14.24 -16.29 -3.03
C VAL A 273 -13.92 -15.97 -4.48
N GLN A 274 -12.96 -16.70 -5.06
CA GLN A 274 -12.70 -16.66 -6.49
C GLN A 274 -13.61 -17.65 -7.19
N VAL A 275 -14.22 -17.21 -8.29
CA VAL A 275 -15.13 -18.00 -9.12
C VAL A 275 -14.57 -18.01 -10.54
N ALA A 276 -14.18 -19.18 -11.03
CA ALA A 276 -13.67 -19.37 -12.38
C ALA A 276 -14.75 -19.93 -13.31
N ASN A 277 -14.88 -19.31 -14.48
CA ASN A 277 -15.73 -19.79 -15.55
C ASN A 277 -15.04 -20.93 -16.33
N MET A 278 -15.70 -22.08 -16.38
CA MET A 278 -15.20 -23.28 -17.05
C MET A 278 -15.71 -23.46 -18.48
N LEU A 279 -16.57 -22.55 -18.95
CA LEU A 279 -17.17 -22.58 -20.27
C LEU A 279 -16.37 -21.71 -21.27
N PRO A 280 -16.41 -22.03 -22.57
CA PRO A 280 -15.76 -21.24 -23.63
C PRO A 280 -16.53 -19.94 -23.98
N ARG A 281 -17.55 -19.58 -23.20
CA ARG A 281 -18.41 -18.41 -23.37
C ARG A 281 -18.53 -17.63 -22.07
N ILE A 282 -19.00 -16.40 -22.13
CA ILE A 282 -19.30 -15.60 -20.93
C ILE A 282 -20.31 -16.36 -20.06
N LEU A 283 -20.01 -16.45 -18.76
CA LEU A 283 -20.88 -17.06 -17.76
C LEU A 283 -21.44 -15.97 -16.86
N SER A 284 -22.75 -15.99 -16.64
CA SER A 284 -23.38 -15.20 -15.58
C SER A 284 -23.57 -16.09 -14.36
N VAL A 285 -23.10 -15.61 -13.21
CA VAL A 285 -23.23 -16.27 -11.91
C VAL A 285 -24.04 -15.36 -10.99
N ARG A 286 -24.92 -15.96 -10.19
CA ARG A 286 -25.62 -15.29 -9.10
C ARG A 286 -25.01 -15.69 -7.76
N ALA A 287 -24.72 -14.71 -6.91
CA ALA A 287 -24.27 -14.91 -5.54
C ALA A 287 -25.21 -14.22 -4.53
N TRP A 288 -25.56 -14.89 -3.44
CA TRP A 288 -26.38 -14.32 -2.37
C TRP A 288 -26.05 -14.96 -1.01
N LEU A 289 -26.47 -14.31 0.07
CA LEU A 289 -26.30 -14.79 1.44
C LEU A 289 -27.65 -15.13 2.07
N ASP A 290 -27.67 -16.18 2.89
CA ASP A 290 -28.76 -16.40 3.84
C ASP A 290 -28.74 -15.35 4.97
N PRO A 291 -29.87 -15.14 5.69
CA PRO A 291 -29.88 -14.36 6.91
C PRO A 291 -28.82 -14.87 7.91
N LEU A 292 -28.29 -13.96 8.73
CA LEU A 292 -27.35 -14.33 9.78
C LEU A 292 -28.13 -14.95 10.94
N GLU A 293 -27.77 -16.15 11.37
CA GLU A 293 -28.45 -16.87 12.47
C GLU A 293 -27.50 -17.03 13.65
N SER A 294 -27.92 -16.63 14.86
CA SER A 294 -27.18 -16.91 16.09
C SER A 294 -27.29 -18.39 16.50
N VAL A 295 -26.46 -18.85 17.43
CA VAL A 295 -26.57 -20.22 17.97
C VAL A 295 -27.95 -20.48 18.60
N ASP A 296 -28.57 -19.44 19.18
CA ASP A 296 -29.91 -19.52 19.79
C ASP A 296 -31.06 -19.52 18.76
N GLY A 297 -30.73 -19.47 17.47
CA GLY A 297 -31.68 -19.52 16.36
C GLY A 297 -32.32 -18.18 15.99
N GLU A 298 -31.86 -17.07 16.60
CA GLU A 298 -32.33 -15.73 16.22
C GLU A 298 -31.76 -15.34 14.86
N LYS A 299 -32.65 -14.94 13.95
CA LYS A 299 -32.27 -14.49 12.61
C LYS A 299 -32.18 -12.98 12.55
N GLN A 300 -31.04 -12.49 12.10
CA GLN A 300 -30.78 -11.09 11.81
C GLN A 300 -30.58 -10.89 10.30
N PRO A 301 -30.87 -9.70 9.76
CA PRO A 301 -30.54 -9.38 8.38
C PRO A 301 -29.05 -9.60 8.12
N SER A 302 -28.71 -10.10 6.93
CA SER A 302 -27.32 -10.32 6.51
C SER A 302 -26.53 -9.02 6.26
N GLY A 303 -27.06 -7.84 6.64
CA GLY A 303 -26.46 -6.52 6.37
C GLY A 303 -25.06 -6.32 6.96
N HIS A 304 -24.63 -7.21 7.85
CA HIS A 304 -23.27 -7.28 8.38
C HIS A 304 -22.25 -7.89 7.40
N LEU A 305 -22.72 -8.64 6.40
CA LEU A 305 -21.91 -9.24 5.34
C LEU A 305 -22.40 -8.72 4.00
N LEU A 306 -21.56 -7.94 3.33
CA LEU A 306 -21.91 -7.29 2.08
C LEU A 306 -21.12 -7.89 0.92
N LEU A 307 -21.84 -8.36 -0.10
CA LEU A 307 -21.23 -8.92 -1.30
C LEU A 307 -20.83 -7.81 -2.29
N ARG A 308 -19.55 -7.78 -2.61
CA ARG A 308 -18.94 -6.87 -3.57
C ARG A 308 -18.21 -7.68 -4.64
N ARG A 309 -17.99 -7.09 -5.81
CA ARG A 309 -17.03 -7.62 -6.79
C ARG A 309 -15.73 -6.84 -6.71
N VAL A 310 -14.60 -7.49 -6.98
CA VAL A 310 -13.33 -6.79 -7.16
C VAL A 310 -13.21 -6.34 -8.62
N ALA A 311 -13.48 -5.07 -8.87
CA ALA A 311 -13.44 -4.48 -10.20
C ALA A 311 -12.02 -4.01 -10.58
N TRP A 312 -11.70 -4.22 -11.85
CA TRP A 312 -10.44 -3.82 -12.45
C TRP A 312 -10.49 -2.38 -12.94
N VAL A 313 -9.47 -1.60 -12.61
CA VAL A 313 -9.37 -0.15 -12.89
C VAL A 313 -8.04 0.18 -13.56
N PRO A 314 -7.94 1.27 -14.34
CA PRO A 314 -6.66 1.68 -14.90
C PRO A 314 -5.69 2.19 -13.82
N THR A 315 -4.40 1.89 -13.97
CA THR A 315 -3.34 2.25 -13.01
C THR A 315 -2.25 3.13 -13.64
N ALA A 316 -1.35 3.69 -12.82
CA ALA A 316 -0.26 4.55 -13.27
C ALA A 316 0.70 3.91 -14.29
N SER A 317 0.85 2.58 -14.27
CA SER A 317 1.66 1.83 -15.23
C SER A 317 1.01 1.72 -16.62
N GLY A 318 -0.24 2.17 -16.79
CA GLY A 318 -1.02 1.97 -18.01
C GLY A 318 -1.64 0.57 -18.11
N SER A 319 -1.56 -0.23 -17.04
CA SER A 319 -2.23 -1.52 -16.94
C SER A 319 -3.57 -1.41 -16.21
N MET A 320 -4.20 -2.55 -15.97
CA MET A 320 -5.41 -2.65 -15.15
C MET A 320 -5.04 -3.31 -13.82
N GLY A 321 -5.65 -2.88 -12.72
CA GLY A 321 -5.44 -3.43 -11.38
C GLY A 321 -6.75 -3.68 -10.64
N ALA A 322 -6.78 -4.73 -9.80
CA ALA A 322 -7.92 -5.12 -8.98
C ALA A 322 -8.05 -4.22 -7.74
N ASP A 323 -8.96 -3.24 -7.76
CA ASP A 323 -9.02 -2.21 -6.70
C ASP A 323 -10.43 -1.83 -6.25
N ALA A 324 -11.31 -1.41 -7.15
CA ALA A 324 -12.64 -0.91 -6.77
C ALA A 324 -13.55 -2.05 -6.27
N LEU A 325 -14.36 -1.79 -5.25
CA LEU A 325 -15.25 -2.77 -4.62
C LEU A 325 -16.74 -2.39 -4.75
N PRO A 326 -17.30 -2.26 -5.96
CA PRO A 326 -18.73 -2.03 -6.12
C PRO A 326 -19.53 -3.23 -5.60
N GLU A 327 -20.71 -2.94 -5.09
CA GLU A 327 -21.62 -3.98 -4.61
C GLU A 327 -22.17 -4.83 -5.75
N LEU A 328 -22.50 -6.09 -5.47
CA LEU A 328 -23.25 -6.92 -6.41
C LEU A 328 -24.71 -6.46 -6.57
N GLY A 329 -25.20 -5.65 -5.63
CA GLY A 329 -26.58 -5.21 -5.55
C GLY A 329 -27.56 -6.36 -5.31
N ASN A 330 -28.86 -6.04 -5.34
CA ASN A 330 -29.93 -6.98 -4.99
C ASN A 330 -30.07 -8.17 -5.95
N ALA A 331 -29.59 -8.02 -7.20
CA ALA A 331 -29.61 -9.11 -8.17
C ALA A 331 -28.50 -10.14 -7.90
N GLY A 332 -27.39 -9.74 -7.28
CA GLY A 332 -26.27 -10.62 -6.97
C GLY A 332 -25.51 -11.13 -8.20
N LEU A 333 -25.56 -10.41 -9.34
CA LEU A 333 -25.07 -10.92 -10.62
C LEU A 333 -23.61 -10.53 -10.88
N VAL A 334 -22.83 -11.51 -11.33
CA VAL A 334 -21.44 -11.35 -11.76
C VAL A 334 -21.29 -11.99 -13.14
N GLN A 335 -20.72 -11.26 -14.09
CA GLN A 335 -20.33 -11.81 -15.39
C GLN A 335 -18.85 -12.17 -15.38
N ILE A 336 -18.54 -13.36 -15.88
CA ILE A 336 -17.20 -13.92 -15.89
C ILE A 336 -16.82 -14.26 -17.33
N GLY A 337 -15.71 -13.70 -17.82
CA GLY A 337 -15.19 -13.99 -19.15
C GLY A 337 -14.83 -15.48 -19.35
N PRO A 338 -14.77 -15.97 -20.59
CA PRO A 338 -14.36 -17.35 -20.88
C PRO A 338 -12.95 -17.62 -20.37
N SER A 339 -12.72 -18.78 -19.75
CA SER A 339 -11.45 -19.15 -19.13
C SER A 339 -10.86 -18.10 -18.17
N SER A 340 -11.71 -17.28 -17.54
CA SER A 340 -11.33 -16.23 -16.62
C SER A 340 -11.94 -16.48 -15.23
N SER A 341 -11.62 -15.63 -14.26
CA SER A 341 -12.20 -15.67 -12.93
C SER A 341 -12.57 -14.28 -12.43
N GLU A 342 -13.60 -14.24 -11.59
CA GLU A 342 -13.99 -13.06 -10.85
C GLU A 342 -13.75 -13.31 -9.35
N ARG A 343 -13.49 -12.24 -8.61
CA ARG A 343 -13.32 -12.30 -7.15
C ARG A 343 -14.52 -11.63 -6.49
N ILE A 344 -15.31 -12.44 -5.80
CA ILE A 344 -16.37 -11.98 -4.90
C ILE A 344 -15.70 -11.62 -3.58
N TRP A 345 -15.86 -10.38 -3.17
CA TRP A 345 -15.41 -9.85 -1.89
C TRP A 345 -16.60 -9.86 -0.92
N VAL A 346 -16.38 -10.41 0.27
CA VAL A 346 -17.35 -10.41 1.36
C VAL A 346 -16.81 -9.46 2.41
N ASP A 347 -17.44 -8.29 2.48
CA ASP A 347 -17.09 -7.19 3.38
C ASP A 347 -17.82 -7.41 4.71
N ILE A 348 -17.09 -7.51 5.82
CA ILE A 348 -17.65 -7.91 7.11
C ILE A 348 -17.56 -6.74 8.08
N THR A 349 -18.71 -6.28 8.57
CA THR A 349 -18.78 -5.25 9.61
C THR A 349 -19.56 -5.79 10.81
N THR A 350 -18.87 -5.90 11.95
CA THR A 350 -19.49 -6.39 13.20
C THR A 350 -20.58 -5.43 13.68
N GLY A 351 -20.32 -4.12 13.59
CA GLY A 351 -21.29 -3.11 14.01
C GLY A 351 -21.76 -3.35 15.46
N PRO A 352 -23.07 -3.31 15.73
CA PRO A 352 -23.64 -3.55 17.06
C PRO A 352 -23.90 -5.03 17.39
N LEU A 353 -23.43 -6.00 16.60
CA LEU A 353 -23.63 -7.42 16.90
C LEU A 353 -23.05 -7.79 18.27
N PRO A 354 -23.82 -8.45 19.15
CA PRO A 354 -23.30 -8.99 20.39
C PRO A 354 -22.20 -10.04 20.15
N ALA A 355 -21.34 -10.23 21.16
CA ALA A 355 -20.42 -11.35 21.18
C ALA A 355 -21.17 -12.69 21.09
N GLY A 356 -20.60 -13.66 20.37
CA GLY A 356 -21.23 -14.95 20.14
C GLY A 356 -20.83 -15.59 18.81
N GLU A 357 -21.42 -16.75 18.52
CA GLU A 357 -21.27 -17.44 17.25
C GLU A 357 -22.49 -17.24 16.36
N TYR A 358 -22.23 -17.05 15.08
CA TYR A 358 -23.22 -16.85 14.05
C TYR A 358 -22.92 -17.72 12.83
N LYS A 359 -23.96 -18.10 12.11
CA LYS A 359 -23.86 -18.87 10.86
C LYS A 359 -24.68 -18.23 9.75
N THR A 360 -24.18 -18.36 8.53
CA THR A 360 -24.87 -18.06 7.27
C THR A 360 -24.28 -18.93 6.17
N ALA A 361 -24.84 -18.90 4.96
CA ALA A 361 -24.31 -19.56 3.79
C ALA A 361 -24.20 -18.57 2.63
N LEU A 362 -23.05 -18.58 1.95
CA LEU A 362 -22.88 -17.93 0.65
C LEU A 362 -23.25 -18.94 -0.44
N HIS A 363 -24.26 -18.62 -1.21
CA HIS A 363 -24.71 -19.43 -2.33
C HIS A 363 -24.16 -18.85 -3.63
N ILE A 364 -23.70 -19.73 -4.51
CA ILE A 364 -23.19 -19.37 -5.84
C ILE A 364 -23.85 -20.28 -6.86
N ARG A 365 -24.49 -19.70 -7.88
CA ARG A 365 -25.22 -20.44 -8.91
C ARG A 365 -24.89 -19.93 -10.30
N ALA A 366 -24.50 -20.81 -11.21
CA ALA A 366 -24.44 -20.51 -12.64
C ALA A 366 -25.85 -20.35 -13.24
N LEU A 367 -26.05 -19.34 -14.08
CA LEU A 367 -27.29 -19.12 -14.82
C LEU A 367 -27.26 -19.89 -16.14
N VAL A 368 -27.34 -21.21 -16.04
CA VAL A 368 -27.45 -22.15 -17.18
C VAL A 368 -28.63 -23.12 -16.95
N PRO A 369 -29.15 -23.80 -18.00
CA PRO A 369 -30.35 -24.64 -17.90
C PRO A 369 -30.27 -25.77 -16.87
N GLU A 370 -29.11 -26.39 -16.72
CA GLU A 370 -28.85 -27.49 -15.78
C GLU A 370 -27.57 -27.16 -15.01
N ASP A 371 -27.68 -26.61 -13.79
CA ASP A 371 -26.55 -26.58 -12.85
C ASP A 371 -27.01 -26.48 -11.40
N SER A 372 -26.16 -27.01 -10.53
CA SER A 372 -26.29 -27.03 -9.08
C SER A 372 -25.92 -25.68 -8.44
N VAL A 373 -26.42 -25.46 -7.22
CA VAL A 373 -25.98 -24.35 -6.37
C VAL A 373 -24.80 -24.84 -5.54
N LEU A 374 -23.72 -24.06 -5.50
CA LEU A 374 -22.64 -24.26 -4.55
C LEU A 374 -22.95 -23.49 -3.26
N ASP A 375 -23.08 -24.22 -2.16
CA ASP A 375 -23.29 -23.65 -0.84
C ASP A 375 -21.96 -23.60 -0.08
N VAL A 376 -21.57 -22.41 0.37
CA VAL A 376 -20.34 -22.18 1.14
C VAL A 376 -20.73 -21.74 2.56
N PRO A 377 -20.68 -22.64 3.55
CA PRO A 377 -21.00 -22.29 4.93
C PRO A 377 -20.04 -21.24 5.47
N ILE A 378 -20.57 -20.25 6.17
CA ILE A 378 -19.81 -19.22 6.89
C ILE A 378 -20.14 -19.36 8.38
N ILE A 379 -19.12 -19.58 9.19
CA ILE A 379 -19.18 -19.56 10.65
C ILE A 379 -18.41 -18.33 11.11
N TRP A 380 -19.06 -17.48 11.90
CA TRP A 380 -18.50 -16.22 12.36
C TRP A 380 -18.57 -16.13 13.88
N THR A 381 -17.41 -15.99 14.50
CA THR A 381 -17.29 -15.69 15.94
C THR A 381 -17.06 -14.20 16.13
N VAL A 382 -17.93 -13.56 16.90
CA VAL A 382 -17.71 -12.22 17.45
C VAL A 382 -17.16 -12.40 18.87
N ALA A 383 -15.91 -12.00 19.08
CA ALA A 383 -15.22 -12.11 20.35
C ALA A 383 -15.83 -11.17 21.40
N ASP A 384 -15.75 -11.57 22.67
CA ASP A 384 -16.18 -10.77 23.82
C ASP A 384 -15.16 -9.68 24.18
N THR A 385 -14.87 -8.84 23.20
CA THR A 385 -14.06 -7.63 23.32
C THR A 385 -14.47 -6.68 22.23
N THR A 386 -14.48 -5.38 22.51
CA THR A 386 -15.00 -4.36 21.59
C THR A 386 -13.92 -3.30 21.34
N LEU A 387 -13.74 -2.91 20.07
CA LEU A 387 -12.87 -1.78 19.72
C LEU A 387 -13.45 -0.47 20.30
N PRO A 388 -12.58 0.46 20.74
CA PRO A 388 -13.04 1.71 21.33
C PRO A 388 -13.80 2.57 20.32
N ALA A 389 -14.68 3.43 20.83
CA ALA A 389 -15.45 4.34 19.98
C ALA A 389 -14.61 5.42 19.31
N GLU A 390 -13.64 5.93 20.08
CA GLU A 390 -12.59 6.79 19.61
C GLU A 390 -11.33 5.93 19.44
N MET A 391 -10.84 5.85 18.20
CA MET A 391 -9.59 5.13 17.94
C MET A 391 -8.41 5.90 18.56
N PRO A 392 -7.49 5.22 19.24
CA PRO A 392 -6.31 5.84 19.87
C PRO A 392 -5.32 6.44 18.85
N LEU A 393 -5.44 6.07 17.58
CA LEU A 393 -4.68 6.65 16.48
C LEU A 393 -5.55 7.66 15.72
N LYS A 394 -5.15 8.93 15.70
CA LYS A 394 -5.82 9.93 14.86
C LYS A 394 -5.54 9.64 13.39
N PHE A 395 -6.60 9.55 12.58
CA PHE A 395 -6.46 9.30 11.15
C PHE A 395 -6.84 10.54 10.35
N CYS A 396 -5.83 11.13 9.69
CA CYS A 396 -5.95 12.29 8.82
C CYS A 396 -6.06 11.88 7.36
N ASN A 397 -7.11 12.34 6.70
CA ASN A 397 -7.29 12.11 5.28
C ASN A 397 -7.78 13.38 4.59
N TRP A 398 -7.15 13.72 3.46
CA TRP A 398 -7.54 14.86 2.65
C TRP A 398 -8.75 14.46 1.81
N GLY A 399 -9.92 14.89 2.29
CA GLY A 399 -11.23 14.60 1.69
C GLY A 399 -11.47 15.38 0.40
N TYR A 400 -11.55 16.70 0.53
CA TYR A 400 -11.93 17.66 -0.53
C TYR A 400 -13.17 17.22 -1.35
N VAL A 401 -14.10 16.54 -0.67
CA VAL A 401 -15.31 15.95 -1.27
C VAL A 401 -16.06 16.97 -2.14
N HIS A 402 -16.18 18.20 -1.66
CA HIS A 402 -16.86 19.29 -2.32
C HIS A 402 -16.28 19.73 -3.67
N SER A 403 -14.99 19.49 -3.91
CA SER A 403 -14.31 19.83 -5.18
C SER A 403 -14.04 18.60 -6.03
N SER A 404 -14.65 17.47 -5.69
CA SER A 404 -14.48 16.18 -6.36
C SER A 404 -15.75 15.74 -7.10
N PRO A 405 -15.70 14.61 -7.83
CA PRO A 405 -16.91 13.95 -8.33
C PRO A 405 -17.91 13.50 -7.24
N LEU A 406 -17.50 13.45 -5.96
CA LEU A 406 -18.38 13.08 -4.84
C LEU A 406 -19.18 14.26 -4.24
N ARG A 407 -19.07 15.46 -4.83
CA ARG A 407 -19.70 16.69 -4.33
C ARG A 407 -21.23 16.64 -4.23
N ASP A 408 -21.88 15.68 -4.90
CA ASP A 408 -23.34 15.54 -4.87
C ASP A 408 -23.81 14.51 -3.82
N ILE A 409 -22.86 13.78 -3.19
CA ILE A 409 -23.10 12.76 -2.16
C ILE A 409 -22.27 13.02 -0.89
N GLN A 410 -22.09 14.30 -0.53
CA GLN A 410 -21.12 14.74 0.49
C GLN A 410 -21.33 14.10 1.85
N GLU A 411 -22.59 13.96 2.28
CA GLU A 411 -22.92 13.36 3.57
C GLU A 411 -22.57 11.88 3.61
N ALA A 412 -22.87 11.13 2.53
CA ALA A 412 -22.46 9.73 2.40
C ALA A 412 -20.93 9.58 2.37
N SER A 413 -20.20 10.55 1.80
CA SER A 413 -18.74 10.57 1.84
C SER A 413 -18.17 10.82 3.24
N ILE A 414 -18.77 11.74 4.02
CA ILE A 414 -18.35 11.97 5.40
C ILE A 414 -18.60 10.72 6.26
N LEU A 415 -19.75 10.08 6.10
CA LEU A 415 -20.08 8.84 6.78
C LEU A 415 -19.11 7.71 6.43
N ASP A 416 -18.82 7.50 5.13
CA ASP A 416 -17.81 6.51 4.70
C ASP A 416 -16.42 6.81 5.30
N MET A 417 -16.01 8.07 5.34
CA MET A 417 -14.76 8.48 6.00
C MET A 417 -14.75 8.14 7.49
N GLN A 418 -15.85 8.40 8.20
CA GLN A 418 -16.00 8.11 9.64
C GLN A 418 -16.08 6.61 9.95
N GLU A 419 -16.74 5.82 9.09
CA GLU A 419 -16.80 4.35 9.17
C GLU A 419 -15.43 3.69 8.97
N HIS A 420 -14.53 4.34 8.22
CA HIS A 420 -13.12 3.94 8.06
C HIS A 420 -12.19 4.67 9.04
N HIS A 421 -12.75 5.14 10.16
CA HIS A 421 -12.04 5.73 11.29
C HIS A 421 -11.32 7.06 11.01
N THR A 422 -11.63 7.75 9.91
CA THR A 422 -11.13 9.12 9.70
C THR A 422 -11.63 9.99 10.85
N SER A 423 -10.68 10.61 11.55
CA SER A 423 -10.95 11.43 12.73
C SER A 423 -10.32 12.82 12.64
N VAL A 424 -9.60 13.11 11.55
CA VAL A 424 -9.00 14.42 11.28
C VAL A 424 -9.35 14.82 9.85
N PHE A 425 -10.14 15.88 9.71
CA PHE A 425 -10.66 16.38 8.45
C PHE A 425 -9.96 17.67 8.04
N VAL A 426 -9.51 17.72 6.79
CA VAL A 426 -8.85 18.90 6.24
C VAL A 426 -9.86 19.75 5.47
N LEU A 427 -10.09 20.97 5.94
CA LEU A 427 -10.94 21.95 5.28
C LEU A 427 -10.10 23.00 4.55
N THR A 428 -10.56 23.38 3.36
CA THR A 428 -9.88 24.34 2.49
C THR A 428 -10.87 25.20 1.74
N GLY A 429 -10.41 26.37 1.30
CA GLY A 429 -11.13 27.29 0.42
C GLY A 429 -12.53 27.63 0.95
N ALA A 430 -13.55 27.31 0.16
CA ALA A 430 -14.94 27.66 0.41
C ALA A 430 -15.55 27.11 1.71
N TRP A 431 -14.90 26.12 2.32
CA TRP A 431 -15.37 25.39 3.50
C TRP A 431 -14.65 25.82 4.78
N THR A 432 -13.69 26.73 4.65
CA THR A 432 -13.20 27.49 5.80
C THR A 432 -14.10 28.71 6.03
N PRO A 433 -14.22 29.21 7.26
CA PRO A 433 -14.98 30.42 7.53
C PRO A 433 -14.47 31.59 6.69
N ARG A 434 -15.38 32.32 6.04
CA ARG A 434 -15.00 33.49 5.22
C ARG A 434 -15.30 34.77 5.99
N ALA A 435 -14.29 35.24 6.72
CA ALA A 435 -14.35 36.52 7.41
C ALA A 435 -13.89 37.65 6.50
N THR A 436 -14.63 38.76 6.44
CA THR A 436 -14.20 40.00 5.78
C THR A 436 -13.89 41.08 6.80
N TYR A 437 -12.92 41.96 6.50
CA TYR A 437 -12.57 43.10 7.34
C TYR A 437 -12.56 44.44 6.60
N ASN A 438 -12.83 45.54 7.31
CA ASN A 438 -12.84 46.92 6.78
C ASN A 438 -11.43 47.55 6.73
N GLU A 439 -11.30 48.79 6.27
CA GLU A 439 -10.00 49.49 6.18
C GLU A 439 -9.29 49.65 7.54
N ASP A 440 -10.05 49.66 8.64
CA ASP A 440 -9.53 49.77 10.00
C ASP A 440 -8.98 48.43 10.54
N GLY A 441 -9.28 47.30 9.88
CA GLY A 441 -8.90 45.97 10.33
C GLY A 441 -9.92 45.33 11.28
N GLU A 442 -11.18 45.76 11.28
CA GLU A 442 -12.24 45.14 12.06
C GLU A 442 -13.00 44.11 11.22
N THR A 443 -13.26 42.94 11.78
CA THR A 443 -14.10 41.92 11.13
C THR A 443 -15.53 42.42 11.01
N VAL A 444 -16.02 42.58 9.78
CA VAL A 444 -17.37 43.12 9.49
C VAL A 444 -18.41 42.04 9.20
N ASN A 445 -17.98 40.90 8.65
CA ASN A 445 -18.87 39.79 8.35
C ASN A 445 -18.11 38.46 8.43
N VAL A 446 -18.79 37.40 8.81
CA VAL A 446 -18.28 36.03 8.69
C VAL A 446 -19.38 35.15 8.10
N ASP A 447 -19.11 34.53 6.95
CA ASP A 447 -19.97 33.49 6.40
C ASP A 447 -19.64 32.13 7.04
N TRP A 448 -20.60 31.63 7.82
CA TRP A 448 -20.51 30.36 8.53
C TRP A 448 -21.22 29.21 7.83
N GLN A 449 -22.02 29.45 6.77
CA GLN A 449 -23.02 28.49 6.31
C GLN A 449 -22.45 27.11 5.98
N ARG A 450 -21.38 27.08 5.16
CA ARG A 450 -20.73 25.81 4.77
C ARG A 450 -19.91 25.20 5.90
N PHE A 451 -19.37 26.06 6.76
CA PHE A 451 -18.55 25.64 7.88
C PHE A 451 -19.42 24.94 8.93
N ASP A 452 -20.53 25.56 9.34
CA ASP A 452 -21.50 24.98 10.28
C ASP A 452 -22.09 23.67 9.73
N TRP A 453 -22.46 23.64 8.43
CA TRP A 453 -22.94 22.40 7.80
C TRP A 453 -21.96 21.24 7.97
N PHE A 454 -20.66 21.52 7.91
CA PHE A 454 -19.62 20.52 8.10
C PHE A 454 -19.45 20.16 9.58
N LEU A 455 -19.41 21.16 10.48
CA LEU A 455 -19.30 20.93 11.91
C LEU A 455 -20.46 20.10 12.47
N ASP A 456 -21.68 20.33 11.98
CA ASP A 456 -22.88 19.55 12.36
C ASP A 456 -22.80 18.07 12.02
N ARG A 457 -21.85 17.67 11.16
CA ARG A 457 -21.64 16.28 10.74
C ARG A 457 -20.42 15.62 11.39
N LEU A 458 -19.70 16.34 12.25
CA LEU A 458 -18.56 15.79 12.98
C LEU A 458 -19.01 15.03 14.22
N ARG A 459 -18.25 13.98 14.56
CA ARG A 459 -18.38 13.30 15.85
C ARG A 459 -17.58 14.07 16.91
N PRO A 460 -17.91 13.94 18.22
CA PRO A 460 -17.21 14.67 19.29
C PRO A 460 -15.67 14.47 19.34
N GLN A 461 -15.19 13.33 18.85
CA GLN A 461 -13.76 13.00 18.79
C GLN A 461 -13.03 13.52 17.54
N ASP A 462 -13.78 13.99 16.55
CA ASP A 462 -13.23 14.42 15.27
C ASP A 462 -12.50 15.77 15.40
N MET A 463 -11.47 15.96 14.59
CA MET A 463 -10.65 17.16 14.57
C MET A 463 -10.65 17.82 13.19
N VAL A 464 -10.53 19.14 13.15
CA VAL A 464 -10.47 19.92 11.91
C VAL A 464 -9.09 20.57 11.70
N LEU A 465 -8.50 20.40 10.52
CA LEU A 465 -7.34 21.17 10.08
C LEU A 465 -7.79 22.23 9.07
N LEU A 466 -7.47 23.50 9.34
CA LEU A 466 -7.88 24.63 8.51
C LEU A 466 -6.74 25.07 7.60
N ILE A 467 -6.81 24.72 6.32
CA ILE A 467 -5.96 25.32 5.28
C ILE A 467 -6.59 26.64 4.86
N GLY A 468 -6.05 27.74 5.37
CA GLY A 468 -6.66 29.07 5.23
C GLY A 468 -7.64 29.36 6.36
N GLY A 469 -8.77 30.02 6.04
CA GLY A 469 -9.76 30.45 7.04
C GLY A 469 -9.31 31.65 7.87
N THR A 470 -8.51 32.54 7.29
CA THR A 470 -8.14 33.82 7.90
C THR A 470 -8.94 34.96 7.25
N PRO A 471 -9.09 36.12 7.92
CA PRO A 471 -9.85 37.23 7.37
C PRO A 471 -9.27 37.77 6.07
N VAL A 472 -10.15 38.14 5.14
CA VAL A 472 -9.82 38.79 3.87
C VAL A 472 -10.34 40.22 3.82
N ALA A 473 -9.64 41.13 3.15
CA ALA A 473 -10.09 42.52 3.03
C ALA A 473 -11.42 42.56 2.26
N ALA A 474 -12.36 43.42 2.66
CA ALA A 474 -13.65 43.57 1.96
C ALA A 474 -13.50 43.96 0.49
N GLY A 475 -12.41 44.66 0.12
CA GLY A 475 -12.04 44.99 -1.27
C GLY A 475 -11.28 43.90 -2.03
N GLY A 476 -11.11 42.70 -1.45
CA GLY A 476 -10.47 41.53 -2.09
C GLY A 476 -8.94 41.51 -2.05
N ASN A 477 -8.27 42.67 -2.00
CA ASN A 477 -6.81 42.75 -1.87
C ASN A 477 -6.40 42.62 -0.40
N THR A 478 -6.05 41.41 0.02
CA THR A 478 -5.61 41.10 1.39
C THR A 478 -4.09 41.14 1.49
N ASP A 479 -3.56 41.98 2.36
CA ASP A 479 -2.15 41.95 2.78
C ASP A 479 -2.05 41.27 4.15
N GLU A 480 -1.79 39.95 4.15
CA GLU A 480 -1.77 39.06 5.34
C GLU A 480 -0.69 39.41 6.38
N ASP A 481 0.14 40.42 6.13
CA ASP A 481 1.17 40.88 7.06
C ASP A 481 0.98 42.36 7.48
N SER A 482 -0.12 42.98 7.05
CA SER A 482 -0.43 44.37 7.40
C SER A 482 -0.93 44.50 8.85
N PRO A 483 -0.71 45.66 9.50
CA PRO A 483 -1.32 45.95 10.81
C PRO A 483 -2.86 45.83 10.81
N GLN A 484 -3.51 46.11 9.67
CA GLN A 484 -4.94 45.95 9.47
C GLN A 484 -5.33 44.48 9.53
N TRP A 485 -4.62 43.61 8.82
CA TRP A 485 -4.89 42.17 8.85
C TRP A 485 -4.60 41.56 10.23
N ASP A 486 -3.55 41.97 10.94
CA ASP A 486 -3.29 41.48 12.31
C ASP A 486 -4.44 41.87 13.26
N ARG A 487 -4.96 43.10 13.16
CA ARG A 487 -6.18 43.51 13.88
C ARG A 487 -7.40 42.67 13.47
N ALA A 488 -7.54 42.37 12.17
CA ALA A 488 -8.63 41.56 11.67
C ALA A 488 -8.56 40.13 12.23
N LEU A 489 -7.37 39.51 12.21
CA LEU A 489 -7.13 38.20 12.79
C LEU A 489 -7.46 38.18 14.29
N ARG A 490 -7.01 39.18 15.05
CA ARG A 490 -7.30 39.30 16.49
C ARG A 490 -8.79 39.49 16.79
N SER A 491 -9.53 40.18 15.92
CA SER A 491 -10.98 40.34 16.09
C SER A 491 -11.77 39.10 15.64
N PHE A 492 -11.29 38.40 14.62
CA PHE A 492 -11.95 37.21 14.08
C PHE A 492 -11.74 35.96 14.94
N LEU A 493 -10.54 35.76 15.51
CA LEU A 493 -10.18 34.52 16.18
C LEU A 493 -11.09 34.17 17.39
N PRO A 494 -11.49 35.12 18.25
CA PRO A 494 -12.49 34.85 19.29
C PRO A 494 -13.85 34.40 18.73
N LEU A 495 -14.26 34.91 17.56
CA LEU A 495 -15.50 34.47 16.90
C LEU A 495 -15.37 33.02 16.41
N LEU A 496 -14.22 32.67 15.83
CA LEU A 496 -13.92 31.30 15.41
C LEU A 496 -13.89 30.33 16.59
N VAL A 497 -13.20 30.68 17.68
CA VAL A 497 -13.14 29.89 18.91
C VAL A 497 -14.54 29.68 19.48
N LYS A 498 -15.33 30.77 19.58
CA LYS A 498 -16.71 30.69 20.05
C LYS A 498 -17.54 29.77 19.16
N ARG A 499 -17.38 29.86 17.83
CA ARG A 499 -18.13 29.02 16.90
C ARG A 499 -17.80 27.53 17.07
N PHE A 500 -16.53 27.16 17.14
CA PHE A 500 -16.16 25.77 17.46
C PHE A 500 -16.73 25.31 18.81
N SER A 501 -16.67 26.16 19.83
CA SER A 501 -17.23 25.85 21.16
C SER A 501 -18.75 25.65 21.15
N GLU A 502 -19.50 26.39 20.33
CA GLU A 502 -20.95 26.20 20.14
C GLU A 502 -21.28 24.83 19.53
N HIS A 503 -20.38 24.26 18.74
CA HIS A 503 -20.47 22.89 18.21
C HIS A 503 -19.76 21.84 19.11
N GLY A 504 -19.39 22.20 20.34
CA GLY A 504 -18.79 21.27 21.30
C GLY A 504 -17.32 20.93 21.03
N LEU A 505 -16.63 21.68 20.20
CA LEU A 505 -15.23 21.45 19.82
C LEU A 505 -14.29 22.43 20.54
N GLY A 506 -13.45 21.91 21.43
CA GLY A 506 -12.42 22.68 22.13
C GLY A 506 -11.19 22.99 21.26
N TYR A 507 -10.23 23.75 21.82
CA TYR A 507 -8.93 24.05 21.19
C TYR A 507 -8.16 22.81 20.75
N ASP A 508 -8.44 21.66 21.36
CA ASP A 508 -7.79 20.39 21.05
C ASP A 508 -8.42 19.61 19.90
N ARG A 509 -9.53 20.12 19.34
CA ARG A 509 -10.27 19.53 18.23
C ARG A 509 -10.13 20.33 16.93
N TRP A 510 -9.24 21.31 16.87
CA TRP A 510 -8.88 21.96 15.60
C TRP A 510 -7.48 22.55 15.64
N ALA A 511 -6.92 22.80 14.45
CA ALA A 511 -5.65 23.52 14.30
C ALA A 511 -5.61 24.30 12.99
N PHE A 512 -4.88 25.41 12.97
CA PHE A 512 -4.49 26.03 11.71
C PHE A 512 -3.45 25.17 11.00
N TYR A 513 -3.61 25.03 9.69
CA TYR A 513 -2.67 24.39 8.77
C TYR A 513 -2.11 25.50 7.86
N PRO A 514 -1.01 26.17 8.29
CA PRO A 514 -0.65 27.46 7.70
C PRO A 514 -0.15 27.34 6.26
N VAL A 515 0.49 26.22 5.91
CA VAL A 515 1.03 25.96 4.58
C VAL A 515 1.27 24.47 4.41
N ASP A 516 1.03 23.99 3.20
CA ASP A 516 1.19 22.59 2.77
C ASP A 516 2.66 22.26 2.44
N GLU A 517 3.13 21.10 2.88
CA GLU A 517 4.46 20.49 2.63
C GLU A 517 5.68 21.43 2.79
N PRO A 518 5.89 22.06 3.97
CA PRO A 518 7.10 22.87 4.20
C PRO A 518 8.37 22.04 3.97
N GLY A 519 9.26 22.61 3.14
CA GLY A 519 10.46 21.95 2.64
C GLY A 519 10.37 21.48 1.18
N LEU A 520 9.20 21.50 0.52
CA LEU A 520 9.06 21.10 -0.89
C LEU A 520 9.77 22.07 -1.84
N PHE A 521 9.65 23.38 -1.58
CA PHE A 521 10.27 24.46 -2.36
C PHE A 521 11.39 25.17 -1.60
N GLY A 522 12.20 24.41 -0.85
CA GLY A 522 13.26 24.96 0.00
C GLY A 522 12.70 25.75 1.19
N GLY A 523 13.40 26.81 1.60
CA GLY A 523 13.09 27.59 2.81
C GLY A 523 11.80 28.41 2.77
N ARG A 524 11.29 28.74 1.57
CA ARG A 524 10.15 29.67 1.40
C ARG A 524 8.90 29.24 2.17
N LEU A 525 8.50 27.98 2.06
CA LEU A 525 7.32 27.48 2.76
C LEU A 525 7.55 27.40 4.27
N ILE A 526 8.79 27.20 4.71
CA ILE A 526 9.15 27.19 6.12
C ILE A 526 9.03 28.62 6.70
N ASP A 527 9.41 29.63 5.93
CA ASP A 527 9.26 31.04 6.33
C ASP A 527 7.78 31.45 6.39
N ILE A 528 6.94 30.94 5.49
CA ILE A 528 5.48 31.15 5.53
C ILE A 528 4.88 30.47 6.76
N LEU A 529 5.27 29.22 7.05
CA LEU A 529 4.86 28.50 8.25
C LEU A 529 5.18 29.30 9.50
N GLU A 530 6.45 29.71 9.66
CA GLU A 530 6.89 30.45 10.83
C GLU A 530 6.12 31.77 10.99
N ARG A 531 6.00 32.55 9.90
CA ARG A 531 5.33 33.85 9.92
C ARG A 531 3.86 33.72 10.33
N ARG A 532 3.09 32.88 9.64
CA ARG A 532 1.66 32.69 9.93
C ARG A 532 1.44 32.11 11.33
N ALA A 533 2.26 31.14 11.75
CA ALA A 533 2.16 30.56 13.09
C ALA A 533 2.44 31.60 14.20
N ARG A 534 3.39 32.53 14.00
CA ARG A 534 3.62 33.64 14.93
C ARG A 534 2.39 34.54 15.03
N SER A 535 1.78 34.90 13.91
CA SER A 535 0.56 35.73 13.92
C SER A 535 -0.56 35.06 14.71
N TYR A 536 -0.83 33.77 14.44
CA TYR A 536 -1.85 33.00 15.16
C TYR A 536 -1.58 32.95 16.66
N LYS A 537 -0.37 32.55 17.08
CA LYS A 537 0.01 32.45 18.49
C LYS A 537 0.03 33.81 19.21
N SER A 538 0.31 34.89 18.50
CA SER A 538 0.26 36.24 19.09
C SER A 538 -1.17 36.74 19.29
N ALA A 539 -2.11 36.32 18.43
CA ALA A 539 -3.52 36.65 18.55
C ALA A 539 -4.19 35.85 19.65
N ASP A 540 -3.88 34.55 19.72
CA ASP A 540 -4.32 33.66 20.79
C ASP A 540 -3.29 32.52 20.99
N PRO A 541 -2.60 32.46 22.15
CA PRO A 541 -1.57 31.46 22.38
C PRO A 541 -2.10 30.03 22.52
N MET A 542 -3.39 29.84 22.81
CA MET A 542 -4.01 28.51 22.96
C MET A 542 -4.32 27.83 21.62
N VAL A 543 -4.42 28.60 20.54
CA VAL A 543 -4.70 28.06 19.20
C VAL A 543 -3.60 27.12 18.75
N ARG A 544 -3.99 25.97 18.20
CA ARG A 544 -3.05 24.96 17.73
C ARG A 544 -2.58 25.21 16.31
N VAL A 545 -1.31 24.89 16.05
CA VAL A 545 -0.69 24.94 14.73
C VAL A 545 -0.20 23.55 14.31
N TYR A 546 -0.60 23.16 13.11
CA TYR A 546 -0.24 21.91 12.45
C TYR A 546 0.80 22.15 11.34
N THR A 547 1.67 21.17 11.09
CA THR A 547 2.58 21.15 9.93
C THR A 547 2.90 19.74 9.46
N ASP A 548 3.07 19.58 8.15
CA ASP A 548 3.35 18.34 7.42
C ASP A 548 4.70 18.36 6.68
N PRO A 549 5.84 18.39 7.40
CA PRO A 549 7.12 18.64 6.77
C PRO A 549 7.54 17.53 5.81
N VAL A 550 8.11 17.91 4.67
CA VAL A 550 8.73 16.98 3.71
C VAL A 550 10.25 17.01 3.82
N ARG A 551 10.92 16.14 3.04
CA ARG A 551 12.36 15.87 3.10
C ARG A 551 13.26 17.12 3.22
N GLY A 552 12.87 18.22 2.56
CA GLY A 552 13.65 19.46 2.51
C GLY A 552 13.73 20.25 3.81
N MET A 553 12.78 20.06 4.74
CA MET A 553 12.81 20.71 6.06
C MET A 553 13.80 19.98 6.99
N ARG A 554 14.88 20.68 7.37
CA ARG A 554 16.00 20.09 8.14
C ARG A 554 15.75 20.23 9.64
N LEU A 555 16.58 19.57 10.45
CA LEU A 555 16.47 19.67 11.91
C LEU A 555 16.56 21.11 12.43
N GLY A 556 17.42 21.94 11.84
CA GLY A 556 17.52 23.36 12.20
C GLY A 556 16.21 24.12 11.97
N ASP A 557 15.50 23.79 10.89
CA ASP A 557 14.19 24.38 10.56
C ASP A 557 13.11 23.89 11.53
N ILE A 558 13.12 22.60 11.88
CA ILE A 558 12.21 22.03 12.89
C ILE A 558 12.41 22.73 14.24
N LYS A 559 13.66 22.90 14.67
CA LYS A 559 14.00 23.64 15.91
C LYS A 559 13.52 25.09 15.85
N ARG A 560 13.64 25.75 14.69
CA ARG A 560 13.20 27.13 14.47
C ARG A 560 11.70 27.31 14.72
N VAL A 561 10.86 26.38 14.24
CA VAL A 561 9.40 26.49 14.35
C VAL A 561 8.81 25.75 15.56
N LEU A 562 9.59 24.94 16.28
CA LEU A 562 9.13 24.13 17.41
C LEU A 562 8.29 24.88 18.47
N PRO A 563 8.63 26.13 18.86
CA PRO A 563 7.82 26.87 19.84
C PRO A 563 6.43 27.26 19.32
N LEU A 564 6.24 27.29 18.00
CA LEU A 564 5.04 27.78 17.34
C LEU A 564 4.10 26.66 16.91
N VAL A 565 4.62 25.45 16.75
CA VAL A 565 3.91 24.28 16.23
C VAL A 565 3.53 23.34 17.37
N ASP A 566 2.32 22.78 17.30
CA ASP A 566 1.78 21.85 18.29
C ASP A 566 1.70 20.41 17.76
N ILE A 567 1.47 20.27 16.44
CA ILE A 567 1.31 18.98 15.76
C ILE A 567 2.26 18.91 14.56
N PHE A 568 3.14 17.90 14.57
CA PHE A 568 4.02 17.59 13.46
C PHE A 568 3.58 16.29 12.80
N GLN A 569 3.32 16.32 11.49
CA GLN A 569 3.00 15.14 10.68
C GLN A 569 4.04 14.98 9.55
N PRO A 570 5.31 14.60 9.83
CA PRO A 570 6.32 14.40 8.80
C PRO A 570 5.94 13.37 7.74
N ASN A 571 6.38 13.61 6.51
CA ASN A 571 6.23 12.65 5.41
C ASN A 571 6.99 11.34 5.70
N PHE A 572 6.33 10.21 5.51
CA PHE A 572 6.79 8.89 5.91
C PHE A 572 8.04 8.47 5.11
N ASN A 573 7.93 8.33 3.79
CA ASN A 573 9.08 7.98 2.94
C ASN A 573 10.20 9.04 2.92
N GLY A 574 9.84 10.31 3.04
CA GLY A 574 10.73 11.47 2.94
C GLY A 574 11.53 11.75 4.21
N ILE A 575 10.99 11.41 5.38
CA ILE A 575 11.58 11.70 6.68
C ILE A 575 11.60 10.46 7.58
N VAL A 576 10.45 9.87 7.91
CA VAL A 576 10.34 8.81 8.93
C VAL A 576 11.13 7.56 8.56
N LYS A 577 11.07 7.13 7.30
CA LYS A 577 11.75 5.93 6.78
C LYS A 577 13.23 6.18 6.43
N LYS A 578 13.78 7.37 6.69
CA LYS A 578 15.18 7.64 6.36
C LYS A 578 16.13 6.93 7.34
N PRO A 579 17.32 6.51 6.89
CA PRO A 579 18.30 5.85 7.77
C PRO A 579 18.73 6.71 8.98
N THR A 580 18.67 8.03 8.83
CA THR A 580 18.93 9.00 9.89
C THR A 580 17.61 9.34 10.56
N MET A 581 17.48 8.93 11.83
CA MET A 581 16.30 9.17 12.67
C MET A 581 16.37 10.51 13.42
N GLU A 582 17.42 11.32 13.20
CA GLU A 582 17.73 12.53 13.99
C GLU A 582 16.53 13.49 14.16
N ARG A 583 15.73 13.68 13.12
CA ARG A 583 14.54 14.56 13.16
C ARG A 583 13.42 13.95 14.00
N ILE A 584 13.20 12.65 13.86
CA ILE A 584 12.15 11.91 14.57
C ILE A 584 12.53 11.75 16.04
N ASP A 585 13.76 11.34 16.33
CA ASP A 585 14.28 11.22 17.69
C ASP A 585 14.22 12.57 18.42
N PHE A 586 14.58 13.66 17.74
CA PHE A 586 14.41 15.00 18.27
C PHE A 586 12.94 15.29 18.60
N LEU A 587 12.02 15.14 17.63
CA LEU A 587 10.59 15.44 17.83
C LEU A 587 9.97 14.60 18.95
N ARG A 588 10.28 13.30 19.04
CA ARG A 588 9.81 12.42 20.12
C ARG A 588 10.25 12.91 21.51
N GLY A 589 11.42 13.53 21.61
CA GLY A 589 11.92 14.12 22.85
C GLY A 589 11.30 15.47 23.23
N THR A 590 10.44 16.07 22.39
CA THR A 590 9.89 17.42 22.65
C THR A 590 8.54 17.44 23.38
N GLY A 591 7.85 16.29 23.47
CA GLY A 591 6.48 16.22 23.99
C GLY A 591 5.41 16.80 23.06
N LYS A 592 5.76 17.25 21.84
CA LYS A 592 4.80 17.67 20.82
C LYS A 592 4.02 16.48 20.28
N THR A 593 2.83 16.75 19.73
CA THR A 593 2.05 15.72 19.04
C THR A 593 2.78 15.34 17.76
N LEU A 594 3.06 14.04 17.60
CA LEU A 594 3.78 13.51 16.46
C LEU A 594 2.92 12.49 15.71
N TRP A 595 2.67 12.78 14.45
CA TRP A 595 1.96 11.96 13.49
C TRP A 595 2.91 11.59 12.33
N THR A 596 2.42 10.91 11.30
CA THR A 596 3.11 10.75 10.01
C THR A 596 2.10 10.75 8.87
N TYR A 597 2.51 11.00 7.63
CA TYR A 597 1.65 10.78 6.46
C TYR A 597 2.41 10.24 5.26
N GLU A 598 1.72 9.65 4.29
CA GLU A 598 2.32 9.16 3.04
C GLU A 598 1.53 9.64 1.80
N CYS A 599 2.26 9.91 0.71
CA CYS A 599 1.73 10.54 -0.51
C CYS A 599 2.44 10.06 -1.80
N SER A 600 3.11 8.91 -1.78
CA SER A 600 3.75 8.36 -2.98
C SER A 600 2.73 8.10 -4.09
N GLY A 601 3.12 8.31 -5.34
CA GLY A 601 2.29 8.01 -6.52
C GLY A 601 2.39 6.56 -6.98
N GLY A 602 1.49 6.16 -7.88
CA GLY A 602 1.44 4.80 -8.45
C GLY A 602 0.99 3.74 -7.45
N VAL A 603 0.13 4.12 -6.50
CA VAL A 603 -0.26 3.26 -5.37
C VAL A 603 -1.22 2.15 -5.78
N LYS A 604 -1.93 2.28 -6.91
CA LYS A 604 -2.74 1.17 -7.45
C LYS A 604 -1.88 0.09 -8.13
N ASP A 605 -0.65 0.42 -8.52
CA ASP A 605 0.34 -0.55 -9.03
C ASP A 605 1.13 -1.22 -7.90
N MET A 606 1.09 -0.68 -6.68
CA MET A 606 1.74 -1.31 -5.54
C MET A 606 0.94 -2.52 -5.10
N VAL A 607 1.44 -3.72 -5.43
CA VAL A 607 0.81 -4.97 -5.04
C VAL A 607 0.86 -5.12 -3.51
N GLY A 608 -0.30 -5.37 -2.90
CA GLY A 608 -0.43 -5.69 -1.47
C GLY A 608 -0.78 -4.49 -0.59
N VAL A 609 -0.71 -4.71 0.72
CA VAL A 609 -1.18 -3.77 1.76
C VAL A 609 -0.05 -2.99 2.42
N SER A 610 1.20 -3.37 2.18
CA SER A 610 2.36 -2.88 2.95
C SER A 610 2.50 -1.36 2.89
N TYR A 611 2.15 -0.72 1.77
CA TYR A 611 2.13 0.74 1.66
C TYR A 611 1.25 1.43 2.72
N TYR A 612 0.11 0.83 3.06
CA TYR A 612 -0.84 1.37 4.03
C TYR A 612 -0.59 0.86 5.46
N TRP A 613 -0.09 -0.37 5.61
CA TRP A 613 0.15 -0.95 6.94
C TRP A 613 1.47 -0.46 7.54
N GLU A 614 2.54 -0.36 6.76
CA GLU A 614 3.86 0.02 7.27
C GLU A 614 3.84 1.37 8.05
N PRO A 615 3.20 2.45 7.56
CA PRO A 615 3.14 3.71 8.30
C PRO A 615 2.41 3.60 9.64
N VAL A 616 1.32 2.81 9.70
CA VAL A 616 0.51 2.63 10.92
C VAL A 616 1.27 1.83 11.98
N TRP A 617 1.89 0.72 11.58
CA TRP A 617 2.68 -0.09 12.49
C TRP A 617 3.97 0.62 12.94
N THR A 618 4.58 1.42 12.05
CA THR A 618 5.72 2.27 12.42
C THR A 618 5.31 3.37 13.39
N ALA A 619 4.10 3.94 13.22
CA ALA A 619 3.55 4.90 14.17
C ALA A 619 3.44 4.30 15.58
N TRP A 620 2.99 3.04 15.70
CA TRP A 620 2.99 2.31 16.97
C TRP A 620 4.41 2.17 17.57
N GLU A 621 5.37 1.70 16.78
CA GLU A 621 6.77 1.50 17.22
C GLU A 621 7.43 2.80 17.71
N LEU A 622 7.09 3.92 17.09
CA LEU A 622 7.67 5.23 17.39
C LEU A 622 6.86 6.03 18.42
N GLY A 623 5.72 5.50 18.89
CA GLY A 623 4.84 6.21 19.82
C GLY A 623 4.17 7.44 19.20
N MET A 624 3.93 7.41 17.90
CA MET A 624 3.15 8.44 17.19
C MET A 624 1.66 8.24 17.44
N THR A 625 0.90 9.33 17.47
CA THR A 625 -0.53 9.32 17.80
C THR A 625 -1.43 9.62 16.60
N GLY A 626 -0.87 9.64 15.40
CA GLY A 626 -1.65 9.82 14.19
C GLY A 626 -0.93 9.44 12.91
N VAL A 627 -1.73 9.14 11.90
CA VAL A 627 -1.30 8.75 10.56
C VAL A 627 -2.16 9.48 9.53
N GLY A 628 -1.68 9.60 8.29
CA GLY A 628 -2.50 10.08 7.20
C GLY A 628 -2.08 9.59 5.83
N PHE A 629 -3.00 9.64 4.90
CA PHE A 629 -2.76 9.24 3.51
C PHE A 629 -3.34 10.30 2.57
N TRP A 630 -2.52 10.74 1.63
CA TRP A 630 -3.00 11.46 0.46
C TRP A 630 -3.43 10.42 -0.59
N SER A 631 -4.71 10.29 -0.95
CA SER A 631 -5.87 11.06 -0.47
C SER A 631 -7.19 10.28 -0.61
N TYR A 632 -8.29 10.81 -0.06
CA TYR A 632 -9.61 10.20 -0.15
C TYR A 632 -10.18 10.34 -1.57
N CYS A 633 -10.47 11.56 -2.03
CA CYS A 633 -11.05 11.83 -3.35
C CYS A 633 -10.69 13.23 -3.91
N THR A 634 -9.44 13.68 -3.76
CA THR A 634 -9.11 15.12 -3.92
C THR A 634 -9.13 15.68 -5.34
N ARG A 635 -9.23 14.84 -6.36
CA ARG A 635 -9.20 15.29 -7.76
C ARG A 635 -10.58 15.70 -8.27
N PRO A 636 -10.67 16.64 -9.24
CA PRO A 636 -11.94 17.06 -9.82
C PRO A 636 -12.44 16.11 -10.93
N ASP A 637 -11.58 15.23 -11.44
CA ASP A 637 -11.85 14.35 -12.58
C ASP A 637 -12.49 13.03 -12.15
N ASP A 638 -13.17 12.36 -13.08
CA ASP A 638 -13.79 11.03 -12.90
C ASP A 638 -12.82 10.05 -12.20
N LEU A 639 -13.17 9.53 -11.01
CA LEU A 639 -12.30 8.66 -10.20
C LEU A 639 -12.06 7.28 -10.86
N TRP A 640 -12.88 6.88 -11.84
CA TRP A 640 -12.72 5.65 -12.63
C TRP A 640 -11.75 5.80 -13.80
N GLN A 641 -11.40 7.03 -14.21
CA GLN A 641 -10.53 7.30 -15.37
C GLN A 641 -9.08 6.77 -15.20
N GLY A 642 -8.66 6.44 -13.98
CA GLY A 642 -7.29 5.97 -13.69
C GLY A 642 -6.36 7.09 -13.22
N PRO A 643 -5.05 7.05 -13.51
CA PRO A 643 -4.08 8.01 -13.01
C PRO A 643 -4.24 9.41 -13.62
N ASN A 644 -3.87 10.44 -12.89
CA ASN A 644 -3.80 11.82 -13.39
C ASN A 644 -2.65 11.99 -14.41
N PRO A 645 -2.54 13.13 -15.13
CA PRO A 645 -1.50 13.35 -16.14
C PRO A 645 -0.05 13.26 -15.65
N ARG A 646 0.19 13.23 -14.32
CA ARG A 646 1.51 13.04 -13.71
C ARG A 646 1.77 11.57 -13.35
N GLY A 647 0.85 10.66 -13.66
CA GLY A 647 0.95 9.24 -13.34
C GLY A 647 0.63 8.92 -11.88
N ASN A 648 -0.21 9.73 -11.20
CA ASN A 648 -0.59 9.46 -9.82
C ASN A 648 -2.07 9.08 -9.68
N ASP A 649 -2.37 8.15 -8.78
CA ASP A 649 -3.66 7.48 -8.63
C ASP A 649 -4.00 7.24 -7.14
N TRP A 650 -3.88 8.29 -6.35
CA TRP A 650 -3.96 8.22 -4.89
C TRP A 650 -5.33 7.88 -4.33
N GLU A 651 -6.40 8.32 -5.00
CA GLU A 651 -7.74 8.37 -4.45
C GLU A 651 -8.20 6.99 -3.95
N LEU A 652 -8.63 6.91 -2.70
CA LEU A 652 -8.97 5.66 -2.01
C LEU A 652 -10.38 5.15 -2.34
N VAL A 653 -11.21 5.99 -2.94
CA VAL A 653 -12.60 5.65 -3.29
C VAL A 653 -12.93 6.05 -4.72
N TYR A 654 -14.07 5.57 -5.20
CA TYR A 654 -14.63 5.88 -6.51
C TYR A 654 -16.02 6.49 -6.37
N GLN A 655 -16.47 7.26 -7.37
CA GLN A 655 -17.85 7.76 -7.34
C GLN A 655 -18.84 6.63 -7.64
N GLY A 656 -19.83 6.50 -6.75
CA GLY A 656 -21.04 5.70 -6.94
C GLY A 656 -22.26 6.60 -7.02
N GLU A 657 -23.43 6.01 -7.26
CA GLU A 657 -24.68 6.75 -7.46
C GLU A 657 -25.17 7.48 -6.20
N SER A 658 -25.22 6.79 -5.06
CA SER A 658 -25.74 7.32 -3.80
C SER A 658 -24.71 7.37 -2.67
N ARG A 659 -23.57 6.69 -2.86
CA ARG A 659 -22.46 6.62 -1.90
C ARG A 659 -21.15 6.31 -2.62
N PRO A 660 -19.99 6.62 -2.01
CA PRO A 660 -18.70 6.22 -2.54
C PRO A 660 -18.59 4.71 -2.68
N VAL A 661 -17.87 4.26 -3.70
CA VAL A 661 -17.46 2.86 -3.85
C VAL A 661 -16.07 2.71 -3.22
N PRO A 662 -15.90 1.90 -2.16
CA PRO A 662 -14.61 1.73 -1.51
C PRO A 662 -13.64 0.95 -2.41
N SER A 663 -12.35 1.03 -2.08
CA SER A 663 -11.31 0.20 -2.70
C SER A 663 -10.77 -0.86 -1.74
N VAL A 664 -10.07 -1.87 -2.28
CA VAL A 664 -9.29 -2.82 -1.45
C VAL A 664 -8.26 -2.09 -0.59
N ARG A 665 -7.73 -0.96 -1.07
CA ARG A 665 -6.78 -0.12 -0.33
C ARG A 665 -7.46 0.60 0.83
N TRP A 666 -8.69 1.05 0.65
CA TRP A 666 -9.46 1.70 1.71
C TRP A 666 -9.78 0.76 2.86
N GLN A 667 -10.14 -0.48 2.54
CA GLN A 667 -10.31 -1.54 3.54
C GLN A 667 -8.99 -1.91 4.23
N ALA A 668 -7.86 -1.84 3.52
CA ALA A 668 -6.54 -2.10 4.13
C ALA A 668 -6.19 -1.04 5.17
N VAL A 669 -6.49 0.23 4.90
CA VAL A 669 -6.28 1.34 5.84
C VAL A 669 -7.12 1.15 7.09
N ARG A 670 -8.42 0.85 6.93
CA ARG A 670 -9.33 0.58 8.06
C ARG A 670 -8.79 -0.51 8.98
N MET A 671 -8.41 -1.67 8.42
CA MET A 671 -7.87 -2.78 9.20
C MET A 671 -6.58 -2.42 9.95
N ALA A 672 -5.69 -1.61 9.36
CA ALA A 672 -4.46 -1.20 10.03
C ALA A 672 -4.73 -0.31 11.26
N ILE A 673 -5.70 0.61 11.16
CA ILE A 673 -6.11 1.48 12.28
C ILE A 673 -6.73 0.65 13.40
N GLU A 674 -7.55 -0.35 13.05
CA GLU A 674 -8.12 -1.27 14.03
C GLU A 674 -7.04 -2.14 14.69
N ASP A 675 -6.03 -2.60 13.94
CA ASP A 675 -4.88 -3.34 14.51
C ASP A 675 -4.07 -2.51 15.50
N PHE A 676 -3.84 -1.22 15.21
CA PHE A 676 -3.25 -0.30 16.17
C PHE A 676 -4.09 -0.23 17.45
N SER A 677 -5.42 -0.20 17.30
CA SER A 677 -6.35 -0.11 18.42
C SER A 677 -6.38 -1.39 19.27
N ARG A 678 -6.21 -2.57 18.64
CA ARG A 678 -6.04 -3.85 19.34
C ARG A 678 -4.77 -3.87 20.18
N LEU A 679 -3.65 -3.41 19.61
CA LEU A 679 -2.38 -3.28 20.34
C LEU A 679 -2.52 -2.33 21.53
N HIS A 680 -3.18 -1.18 21.32
CA HIS A 680 -3.44 -0.20 22.37
C HIS A 680 -4.29 -0.80 23.49
N ARG A 681 -5.40 -1.45 23.13
CA ARG A 681 -6.33 -2.04 24.10
C ARG A 681 -5.67 -3.11 24.96
N LEU A 682 -4.85 -3.98 24.35
CA LEU A 682 -4.12 -4.99 25.10
C LEU A 682 -3.08 -4.37 26.04
N ARG A 683 -2.45 -3.25 25.66
CA ARG A 683 -1.54 -2.50 26.54
C ARG A 683 -2.28 -1.89 27.74
N GLU A 684 -3.46 -1.32 27.53
CA GLU A 684 -4.27 -0.80 28.64
C GLU A 684 -4.67 -1.89 29.62
N LEU A 685 -5.14 -3.04 29.10
CA LEU A 685 -5.49 -4.19 29.92
C LEU A 685 -4.29 -4.74 30.69
N ALA A 686 -3.10 -4.80 30.07
CA ALA A 686 -1.86 -5.18 30.74
C ALA A 686 -1.56 -4.26 31.94
N GLY A 687 -1.81 -2.95 31.82
CA GLY A 687 -1.71 -2.01 32.93
C GLY A 687 -2.74 -2.29 34.04
N MET A 688 -4.00 -2.53 33.67
CA MET A 688 -5.07 -2.81 34.64
C MET A 688 -4.81 -4.10 35.44
N VAL A 689 -4.39 -5.19 34.78
CA VAL A 689 -4.08 -6.46 35.47
C VAL A 689 -2.84 -6.32 36.35
N ARG A 690 -1.84 -5.55 35.92
CA ARG A 690 -0.66 -5.21 36.74
C ARG A 690 -1.07 -4.48 38.02
N ASP A 691 -1.94 -3.48 37.90
CA ASP A 691 -2.47 -2.73 39.05
C ASP A 691 -3.31 -3.62 39.99
N ALA A 692 -3.92 -4.68 39.45
CA ALA A 692 -4.63 -5.71 40.23
C ALA A 692 -3.69 -6.76 40.87
N GLY A 693 -2.36 -6.64 40.71
CA GLY A 693 -1.37 -7.55 41.27
C GLY A 693 -1.08 -8.81 40.44
N LEU A 694 -1.61 -8.88 39.21
CA LEU A 694 -1.41 -9.97 38.25
C LEU A 694 -0.22 -9.66 37.32
N GLU A 695 0.98 -9.61 37.92
CA GLU A 695 2.21 -9.20 37.23
C GLU A 695 2.60 -10.16 36.09
N SER A 696 2.38 -11.47 36.24
CA SER A 696 2.74 -12.46 35.22
C SER A 696 1.90 -12.27 33.95
N GLU A 697 0.60 -12.04 34.12
CA GLU A 697 -0.37 -11.82 33.04
C GLU A 697 -0.09 -10.52 32.29
N ALA A 698 0.31 -9.46 33.03
CA ALA A 698 0.73 -8.19 32.44
C ALA A 698 1.97 -8.36 31.55
N VAL A 699 3.02 -9.02 32.07
CA VAL A 699 4.27 -9.25 31.33
C VAL A 699 4.01 -10.11 30.09
N GLU A 700 3.20 -11.16 30.17
CA GLU A 700 2.84 -11.98 29.00
C GLU A 700 2.12 -11.18 27.91
N ALA A 701 1.24 -10.25 28.29
CA ALA A 701 0.54 -9.40 27.33
C ALA A 701 1.49 -8.41 26.65
N GLU A 702 2.41 -7.81 27.41
CA GLU A 702 3.44 -6.91 26.89
C GLU A 702 4.41 -7.65 25.95
N ASP A 703 4.86 -8.85 26.32
CA ASP A 703 5.69 -9.71 25.48
C ASP A 703 4.97 -10.10 24.18
N LEU A 704 3.67 -10.39 24.24
CA LEU A 704 2.87 -10.67 23.05
C LEU A 704 2.80 -9.46 22.11
N ILE A 705 2.56 -8.26 22.64
CA ILE A 705 2.57 -7.02 21.85
C ILE A 705 3.91 -6.87 21.14
N GLU A 706 5.02 -7.06 21.85
CA GLU A 706 6.36 -6.94 21.28
C GLU A 706 6.63 -8.00 20.19
N ASP A 707 6.27 -9.27 20.44
CA ASP A 707 6.38 -10.37 19.47
C ASP A 707 5.57 -10.08 18.20
N VAL A 708 4.31 -9.66 18.35
CA VAL A 708 3.41 -9.36 17.24
C VAL A 708 4.01 -8.28 16.34
N VAL A 709 4.45 -7.16 16.91
CA VAL A 709 5.05 -6.05 16.15
C VAL A 709 6.33 -6.49 15.45
N LYS A 710 7.23 -7.19 16.16
CA LYS A 710 8.48 -7.72 15.58
C LYS A 710 8.22 -8.68 14.42
N ARG A 711 7.25 -9.58 14.57
CA ARG A 711 6.89 -10.58 13.54
C ARG A 711 6.21 -9.94 12.34
N ALA A 712 5.25 -9.04 12.54
CA ALA A 712 4.59 -8.31 11.46
C ALA A 712 5.63 -7.58 10.60
N ARG A 713 6.54 -6.83 11.24
CA ARG A 713 7.62 -6.12 10.56
C ARG A 713 8.58 -7.06 9.81
N LYS A 714 9.03 -8.15 10.47
CA LYS A 714 9.93 -9.14 9.85
C LYS A 714 9.29 -9.85 8.66
N GLY A 715 7.97 -10.06 8.69
CA GLY A 715 7.19 -10.60 7.58
C GLY A 715 6.78 -9.56 6.54
N PHE A 716 7.28 -8.33 6.59
CA PHE A 716 6.92 -7.24 5.69
C PHE A 716 5.41 -6.99 5.60
N TRP A 717 4.72 -7.15 6.74
CA TRP A 717 3.28 -6.98 6.84
C TRP A 717 2.51 -7.91 5.89
N ASP A 718 3.03 -9.12 5.69
CA ASP A 718 2.34 -10.18 4.97
C ASP A 718 0.90 -10.35 5.50
N PRO A 719 -0.12 -10.27 4.64
CA PRO A 719 -1.51 -10.26 5.09
C PRO A 719 -1.92 -11.52 5.87
N GLU A 720 -1.43 -12.69 5.46
CA GLU A 720 -1.73 -13.96 6.12
C GLU A 720 -1.12 -13.99 7.52
N LEU A 721 0.16 -13.62 7.65
CA LEU A 721 0.83 -13.52 8.94
C LEU A 721 0.14 -12.51 9.87
N VAL A 722 -0.18 -11.30 9.38
CA VAL A 722 -0.80 -10.26 10.22
C VAL A 722 -2.19 -10.68 10.68
N SER A 723 -2.98 -11.36 9.84
CA SER A 723 -4.27 -11.92 10.26
C SER A 723 -4.13 -12.95 11.39
N GLN A 724 -3.12 -13.83 11.33
CA GLN A 724 -2.81 -14.76 12.43
C GLN A 724 -2.40 -14.03 13.71
N LEU A 725 -1.61 -12.96 13.60
CA LEU A 725 -1.19 -12.16 14.75
C LEU A 725 -2.37 -11.38 15.36
N ARG A 726 -3.27 -10.82 14.54
CA ARG A 726 -4.50 -10.17 14.97
C ARG A 726 -5.37 -11.09 15.81
N LYS A 727 -5.57 -12.33 15.34
CA LYS A 727 -6.31 -13.35 16.08
C LYS A 727 -5.72 -13.57 17.48
N ARG A 728 -4.39 -13.67 17.60
CA ARG A 728 -3.72 -13.80 18.91
C ARG A 728 -3.96 -12.59 19.81
N LEU A 729 -3.97 -11.37 19.26
CA LEU A 729 -4.28 -10.15 20.02
C LEU A 729 -5.72 -10.19 20.56
N ILE A 730 -6.69 -10.56 19.73
CA ILE A 730 -8.11 -10.67 20.13
C ILE A 730 -8.25 -11.72 21.24
N GLU A 731 -7.71 -12.92 21.05
CA GLU A 731 -7.79 -14.02 22.03
C GLU A 731 -7.17 -13.63 23.38
N LYS A 732 -5.95 -13.04 23.37
CA LYS A 732 -5.30 -12.60 24.61
C LYS A 732 -6.06 -11.46 25.29
N THR A 733 -6.68 -10.57 24.53
CA THR A 733 -7.53 -9.48 25.05
C THR A 733 -8.74 -10.05 25.80
N VAL A 734 -9.43 -11.04 25.23
CA VAL A 734 -10.56 -11.74 25.89
C VAL A 734 -10.10 -12.44 27.17
N ILE A 735 -8.98 -13.17 27.13
CA ILE A 735 -8.43 -13.88 28.30
C ILE A 735 -8.13 -12.91 29.45
N LEU A 736 -7.46 -11.80 29.17
CA LEU A 736 -7.16 -10.78 30.20
C LEU A 736 -8.43 -10.10 30.70
N GLY A 737 -9.37 -9.80 29.82
CA GLY A 737 -10.65 -9.20 30.18
C GLY A 737 -11.44 -10.05 31.19
N ASN A 738 -11.40 -11.38 31.05
CA ASN A 738 -12.05 -12.32 31.98
C ASN A 738 -11.28 -12.52 33.31
N SER A 739 -10.03 -12.06 33.39
CA SER A 739 -9.20 -12.18 34.59
C SER A 739 -9.35 -10.97 35.54
N LEU A 740 -9.89 -9.86 35.03
CA LEU A 740 -10.30 -8.67 35.77
C LEU A 740 -11.74 -8.81 36.23
#